data_AF-A0A8J6HTG6-F1
#
_entry.id   AF-A0A8J6HTG6-F1
#
_cell.length_a   1.000
_cell.length_b   1.000
_cell.length_c   1.000
_cell.angle_alpha   90.00
_cell.angle_beta   90.00
_cell.angle_gamma   90.00
#
_symmetry.space_group_name_H-M   'P 1'
#
loop_
_entity.id
_entity.type
_entity.pdbx_description
1 polymer ?
#
loop_
_entity_poly.entity_id
_entity_poly.type
_entity_poly.pdbx_seq_one_letter_code
_entity_poly.pdbx_strand_id
1 'polypeptide(L)'
;MAFNFHFRNLLGQLLLITLGASADLPTLYEYYTEGGINSGLSVDQPYFTLNGKNISIYSGAIHYFRVPPELWQDRLRKLRATGVNTVETYIAWNIHEPQDGVFDFGDGGTELEAWADLPGFLRLAQQEDLFVVIRPGPYICGEWEFGGLPSWLLRNEGIQVRTRDPTFMSYVERYFGQLMPILTELQFTKGGPIIMVQVENEFGYSANIDLEYLQQLYDLYKSSGIVELLVSNDGTNAGQSGTLPGQLFQTGDFGSDIQACFETLEEMQPNKPVMDMEFYTGWLDHWTEEQHHTRDPNDFRDTYEQILAYPGSVNFYMFHGGTNWGFMNGANNGSGDNSNFQPVTTSYDYDAPLTEAGDYTTKYEAIRELMKQYNTIETYTPDPPEVKERRVYDSLDLNGQLRFEDILRQAPDKIESDVALSMEMLPINQNSGQSYGYIVYHREGLDIPANSLLTITGHVRDTVMVLVNNVLLSNALTSRDRLDTFGYWRIENGNITLTTEALNGATLDLIIENWGRVGFGNFYYQYKGLTDSNRVFLNDEELSSWTIYPLEFKKSWNQNLGDWGSVEESQSGPALYKATLTIDDDDITDTFIDMRGWVRGSVWIQVLLTALAASADLPTLYEYYTADGISSGLSADQPYFILNGKNITIYSGTMHYFRIPPQYWRDRLRKLRAAGLNTVETYVPWNLHEPEDGLFDFGDGGSDMQQFLDIQKYIKMAQEEDLFVIVRSGPYICAEWEWGGFPSWLLRTDGIKVRTSDPTFMTYVRRYFDKLLSLLIELQFTNGGPIIAMQVENEYGYSPEIDLDYIQQLYDLIRGNGIVELLVTSDGARSGTTGTLPELLLQTVNFGSDPAGSFDTLKEMQPDRPLMAMEYWPGWFDHWSESHHTVSNDTFREIYEGILSYPASVNMYMFHGGTNWGFWNGASIGSGDNSQFQPVTSSYDYDAPLSEAGDYTGKYYIAKELIKQYNTIETLLPDQPELMERQAYDSVDITERLNFDDIIASSPVVKSQNPLPMEKLPINHDSGQSYGYIVYRQEGLNIAADSILTITGHVRDTVVILINGVLISKPLSSSDDLDGFGYWRQENSNITLTSEDLSDATLDIVIENWGRANGGHFYAQYKGLTEDNEVYLNDQKLSSWTIYPLEFKKSWIAALTGWKSFDDSQTAPALYRGTLTVEGDPKDTFIDMQEWMKGVVFVNGFALGKYADIGPQQTLYLPGPFLQEGENEIVIFEEFGGAAQIKFSQDHIFTTH
;
A
#
# COMPACT_ATOMS: atom_id res chain seq x y z
N MET A 1 -4.54 33.48 40.56
CA MET A 1 -3.60 32.96 39.53
C MET A 1 -3.99 33.37 38.10
N ALA A 2 -5.25 33.73 37.80
CA ALA A 2 -5.70 34.16 36.47
C ALA A 2 -5.01 35.43 35.88
N PHE A 3 -4.37 36.27 36.70
CA PHE A 3 -3.74 37.52 36.22
C PHE A 3 -2.32 37.34 35.65
N ASN A 4 -1.66 36.21 35.90
CA ASN A 4 -0.29 35.94 35.40
C ASN A 4 -0.27 35.20 34.05
N PHE A 5 -1.39 34.61 33.63
CA PHE A 5 -1.49 33.86 32.37
C PHE A 5 -1.66 34.82 31.17
N HIS A 6 -2.47 35.87 31.32
CA HIS A 6 -2.68 36.90 30.29
C HIS A 6 -1.44 37.75 29.96
N PHE A 7 -0.49 37.90 30.89
CA PHE A 7 0.69 38.75 30.67
C PHE A 7 1.82 38.05 29.88
N ARG A 8 1.83 36.71 29.85
CA ARG A 8 2.76 35.93 29.01
C ARG A 8 2.31 35.90 27.54
N ASN A 9 1.02 35.82 27.27
CA ASN A 9 0.47 35.84 25.90
C ASN A 9 0.76 37.15 25.15
N LEU A 10 0.77 38.30 25.84
CA LEU A 10 1.08 39.57 25.18
C LEU A 10 2.56 39.71 24.80
N LEU A 11 3.47 39.07 25.54
CA LEU A 11 4.92 39.14 25.30
C LEU A 11 5.37 38.16 24.20
N GLY A 12 4.69 37.02 24.04
CA GLY A 12 4.91 36.10 22.91
C GLY A 12 4.45 36.69 21.58
N GLN A 13 3.25 37.27 21.54
CA GLN A 13 2.72 37.93 20.32
C GLN A 13 3.50 39.19 19.92
N LEU A 14 4.11 39.91 20.87
CA LEU A 14 4.96 41.07 20.56
C LEU A 14 6.37 40.69 20.06
N LEU A 15 6.84 39.46 20.28
CA LEU A 15 8.15 39.01 19.78
C LEU A 15 8.09 38.59 18.30
N LEU A 16 6.96 38.01 17.87
CA LEU A 16 6.76 37.55 16.48
C LEU A 16 6.42 38.68 15.50
N ILE A 17 5.78 39.77 15.95
CA ILE A 17 5.53 40.94 15.09
C ILE A 17 6.84 41.67 14.70
N THR A 18 7.96 41.37 15.36
CA THR A 18 9.29 41.93 15.05
C THR A 18 10.21 41.01 14.23
N LEU A 19 9.82 39.77 13.97
CA LEU A 19 10.60 38.82 13.15
C LEU A 19 9.72 38.32 12.00
N GLY A 20 9.67 39.12 10.93
CA GLY A 20 8.98 38.76 9.70
C GLY A 20 9.72 37.68 8.92
N ALA A 21 9.58 36.43 9.35
CA ALA A 21 9.91 35.22 8.60
C ALA A 21 8.73 34.25 8.75
N SER A 22 8.09 33.86 7.65
CA SER A 22 7.17 32.73 7.63
C SER A 22 8.01 31.46 7.76
N ALA A 23 8.15 30.95 8.97
CA ALA A 23 8.68 29.61 9.20
C ALA A 23 7.51 28.63 9.09
N ASP A 24 7.65 27.61 8.25
CA ASP A 24 6.72 26.47 8.22
C ASP A 24 6.68 25.83 9.62
N LEU A 25 5.48 25.63 10.16
CA LEU A 25 5.31 25.02 11.48
C LEU A 25 5.63 23.52 11.37
N PRO A 26 6.39 22.92 12.30
CA PRO A 26 6.66 21.49 12.27
C PRO A 26 5.38 20.68 12.42
N THR A 27 5.38 19.45 11.92
CA THR A 27 4.34 18.46 12.27
C THR A 27 4.39 18.15 13.77
N LEU A 28 3.29 17.64 14.32
CA LEU A 28 3.23 17.22 15.72
C LEU A 28 4.25 16.10 15.98
N TYR A 29 4.35 15.14 15.06
CA TYR A 29 5.28 14.04 15.19
C TYR A 29 6.74 14.53 15.23
N GLU A 30 7.14 15.44 14.33
CA GLU A 30 8.46 16.08 14.35
C GLU A 30 8.70 16.86 15.64
N TYR A 31 7.69 17.63 16.09
CA TYR A 31 7.80 18.38 17.33
C TYR A 31 8.16 17.48 18.52
N TYR A 32 7.54 16.31 18.65
CA TYR A 32 7.85 15.39 19.76
C TYR A 32 9.04 14.48 19.52
N THR A 33 9.50 14.32 18.27
CA THR A 33 10.66 13.47 17.93
C THR A 33 11.94 14.27 17.65
N GLU A 34 11.89 15.60 17.74
CA GLU A 34 13.05 16.47 17.67
C GLU A 34 14.15 16.03 18.65
N GLY A 35 15.33 15.72 18.13
CA GLY A 35 16.45 15.18 18.92
C GLY A 35 16.43 13.65 19.12
N GLY A 36 15.56 12.94 18.40
CA GLY A 36 15.40 11.49 18.43
C GLY A 36 14.43 11.02 19.52
N ILE A 37 13.96 9.78 19.41
CA ILE A 37 13.02 9.16 20.35
C ILE A 37 13.80 8.51 21.50
N ASN A 38 13.69 9.09 22.69
CA ASN A 38 14.36 8.63 23.91
C ASN A 38 13.40 7.90 24.86
N SER A 39 12.11 8.26 24.84
CA SER A 39 11.08 7.64 25.70
C SER A 39 9.69 7.82 25.12
N GLY A 40 8.78 6.89 25.44
CA GLY A 40 7.34 7.01 25.17
C GLY A 40 6.64 7.99 26.12
N LEU A 41 5.32 7.82 26.24
CA LEU A 41 4.47 8.62 27.11
C LEU A 41 4.74 8.32 28.61
N SER A 42 4.99 9.36 29.41
CA SER A 42 5.23 9.25 30.86
C SER A 42 4.24 10.08 31.67
N VAL A 43 3.95 9.56 32.86
CA VAL A 43 3.05 10.12 33.88
C VAL A 43 3.80 10.44 35.18
N ASP A 44 5.12 10.64 35.14
CA ASP A 44 5.93 10.90 36.34
C ASP A 44 5.76 12.32 36.92
N GLN A 45 5.14 13.20 36.16
CA GLN A 45 4.81 14.58 36.53
C GLN A 45 3.28 14.74 36.65
N PRO A 46 2.75 15.84 37.23
CA PRO A 46 1.32 16.13 37.24
C PRO A 46 0.76 16.56 35.86
N TYR A 47 1.43 16.20 34.77
CA TYR A 47 1.08 16.42 33.37
C TYR A 47 1.72 15.28 32.54
N PHE A 48 1.14 14.95 31.39
CA PHE A 48 1.75 13.96 30.50
C PHE A 48 3.02 14.54 29.87
N THR A 49 4.01 13.68 29.67
CA THR A 49 5.20 14.02 28.88
C THR A 49 5.42 12.95 27.82
N LEU A 50 5.57 13.36 26.56
CA LEU A 50 5.94 12.48 25.46
C LEU A 50 7.36 12.85 25.02
N ASN A 51 8.26 11.87 25.01
CA ASN A 51 9.67 12.08 24.72
C ASN A 51 10.32 13.23 25.52
N GLY A 52 9.91 13.40 26.78
CA GLY A 52 10.41 14.46 27.67
C GLY A 52 9.80 15.85 27.46
N LYS A 53 8.91 16.04 26.48
CA LYS A 53 8.16 17.29 26.26
C LYS A 53 6.75 17.17 26.83
N ASN A 54 6.21 18.24 27.41
CA ASN A 54 4.86 18.25 27.95
C ASN A 54 3.82 18.08 26.84
N ILE A 55 2.81 17.25 27.06
CA ILE A 55 1.69 17.05 26.15
C ILE A 55 0.38 17.04 26.93
N SER A 56 -0.67 17.59 26.33
CA SER A 56 -2.05 17.26 26.68
C SER A 56 -2.60 16.40 25.55
N ILE A 57 -3.19 15.26 25.88
CA ILE A 57 -3.76 14.37 24.86
C ILE A 57 -5.16 14.89 24.56
N TYR A 58 -5.34 15.36 23.33
CA TYR A 58 -6.63 15.74 22.77
C TYR A 58 -6.94 14.69 21.70
N SER A 59 -7.78 13.75 22.07
CA SER A 59 -8.06 12.56 21.28
C SER A 59 -9.51 12.53 20.81
N GLY A 60 -9.77 11.87 19.68
CA GLY A 60 -11.12 11.54 19.25
C GLY A 60 -11.25 10.08 18.86
N ALA A 61 -12.30 9.41 19.35
CA ALA A 61 -12.58 8.02 19.05
C ALA A 61 -13.12 7.87 17.61
N ILE A 62 -12.40 7.10 16.80
CA ILE A 62 -12.80 6.66 15.45
C ILE A 62 -12.51 5.18 15.33
N HIS A 63 -13.55 4.35 15.37
CA HIS A 63 -13.42 2.91 15.24
C HIS A 63 -13.35 2.52 13.76
N TYR A 64 -12.19 2.03 13.29
CA TYR A 64 -11.95 1.74 11.86
C TYR A 64 -12.99 0.76 11.29
N PHE A 65 -13.43 -0.21 12.08
CA PHE A 65 -14.44 -1.19 11.67
C PHE A 65 -15.87 -0.64 11.53
N ARG A 66 -16.10 0.63 11.87
CA ARG A 66 -17.38 1.34 11.66
C ARG A 66 -17.35 2.27 10.45
N VAL A 67 -16.19 2.42 9.83
CA VAL A 67 -15.93 3.34 8.71
C VAL A 67 -15.42 2.54 7.51
N PRO A 68 -16.00 2.69 6.31
CA PRO A 68 -15.44 2.08 5.10
C PRO A 68 -13.94 2.43 4.93
N PRO A 69 -13.06 1.47 4.60
CA PRO A 69 -11.62 1.71 4.50
C PRO A 69 -11.22 2.87 3.60
N GLU A 70 -11.96 3.08 2.52
CA GLU A 70 -11.75 4.16 1.55
C GLU A 70 -11.98 5.56 2.15
N LEU A 71 -12.65 5.64 3.31
CA LEU A 71 -12.98 6.88 4.00
C LEU A 71 -12.11 7.11 5.25
N TRP A 72 -11.24 6.18 5.65
CA TRP A 72 -10.41 6.32 6.84
C TRP A 72 -9.56 7.60 6.83
N GLN A 73 -8.84 7.85 5.73
CA GLN A 73 -8.00 9.03 5.60
C GLN A 73 -8.82 10.32 5.72
N ASP A 74 -10.01 10.39 5.09
CA ASP A 74 -10.90 11.55 5.21
C ASP A 74 -11.30 11.80 6.67
N ARG A 75 -11.72 10.75 7.41
CA ARG A 75 -12.13 10.90 8.81
C ARG A 75 -10.96 11.30 9.72
N LEU A 76 -9.77 10.75 9.50
CA LEU A 76 -8.56 11.09 10.23
C LEU A 76 -8.12 12.53 9.95
N ARG A 77 -8.14 12.97 8.70
CA ARG A 77 -7.81 14.35 8.32
C ARG A 77 -8.80 15.34 8.94
N LYS A 78 -10.10 15.03 8.93
CA LYS A 78 -11.14 15.84 9.60
C LYS A 78 -10.88 15.94 11.11
N LEU A 79 -10.52 14.83 11.76
CA LEU A 79 -10.12 14.84 13.15
C LEU A 79 -8.93 15.78 13.35
N ARG A 80 -7.82 15.59 12.63
CA ARG A 80 -6.61 16.42 12.75
C ARG A 80 -6.88 17.91 12.49
N ALA A 81 -7.72 18.24 11.50
CA ALA A 81 -8.12 19.61 11.15
C ALA A 81 -8.89 20.34 12.28
N THR A 82 -9.30 19.62 13.34
CA THR A 82 -9.81 20.25 14.55
C THR A 82 -8.74 20.86 15.45
N GLY A 83 -7.48 20.48 15.25
CA GLY A 83 -6.35 20.82 16.11
C GLY A 83 -6.10 19.80 17.22
N VAL A 84 -6.92 18.75 17.34
CA VAL A 84 -6.65 17.59 18.19
C VAL A 84 -5.44 16.81 17.66
N ASN A 85 -4.78 16.05 18.52
CA ASN A 85 -3.43 15.54 18.27
C ASN A 85 -3.34 14.00 18.30
N THR A 86 -4.44 13.33 18.61
CA THR A 86 -4.48 11.89 18.83
C THR A 86 -5.79 11.33 18.25
N VAL A 87 -5.74 10.12 17.70
CA VAL A 87 -6.92 9.30 17.42
C VAL A 87 -6.97 8.14 18.39
N GLU A 88 -8.17 7.80 18.84
CA GLU A 88 -8.41 6.57 19.59
C GLU A 88 -9.10 5.54 18.68
N THR A 89 -8.77 4.26 18.88
CA THR A 89 -9.52 3.18 18.25
C THR A 89 -9.51 1.87 19.06
N TYR A 90 -10.65 1.18 19.10
CA TYR A 90 -10.77 -0.20 19.58
C TYR A 90 -10.26 -1.21 18.56
N ILE A 91 -9.94 -2.43 19.02
CA ILE A 91 -9.71 -3.61 18.16
C ILE A 91 -10.75 -4.68 18.51
N ALA A 92 -11.65 -4.96 17.60
CA ALA A 92 -12.70 -5.96 17.82
C ALA A 92 -12.17 -7.37 17.51
N TRP A 93 -11.96 -8.18 18.53
CA TRP A 93 -11.44 -9.56 18.37
C TRP A 93 -12.33 -10.40 17.44
N ASN A 94 -13.66 -10.25 17.52
CA ASN A 94 -14.59 -10.97 16.65
C ASN A 94 -14.50 -10.63 15.16
N ILE A 95 -13.86 -9.51 14.79
CA ILE A 95 -13.52 -9.17 13.39
C ILE A 95 -12.21 -9.86 12.99
N HIS A 96 -11.24 -9.88 13.89
CA HIS A 96 -9.92 -10.45 13.63
C HIS A 96 -9.83 -11.97 13.83
N GLU A 97 -10.82 -12.59 14.46
CA GLU A 97 -10.95 -14.04 14.59
C GLU A 97 -12.42 -14.47 14.43
N PRO A 98 -13.01 -14.30 13.24
CA PRO A 98 -14.43 -14.55 13.00
C PRO A 98 -14.81 -16.04 13.13
N GLN A 99 -13.83 -16.94 12.98
CA GLN A 99 -13.94 -18.39 13.22
C GLN A 99 -12.79 -18.83 14.12
N ASP A 100 -13.00 -19.87 14.93
CA ASP A 100 -11.99 -20.38 15.88
C ASP A 100 -10.69 -20.75 15.13
N GLY A 101 -9.63 -19.99 15.37
CA GLY A 101 -8.29 -20.20 14.81
C GLY A 101 -8.05 -19.59 13.42
N VAL A 102 -9.01 -18.85 12.86
CA VAL A 102 -8.87 -18.17 11.56
C VAL A 102 -8.72 -16.67 11.81
N PHE A 103 -7.53 -16.12 11.54
CA PHE A 103 -7.23 -14.71 11.77
C PHE A 103 -7.20 -13.89 10.48
N ASP A 104 -7.55 -12.61 10.57
CA ASP A 104 -7.46 -11.64 9.47
C ASP A 104 -6.98 -10.29 10.01
N PHE A 105 -5.98 -9.69 9.35
CA PHE A 105 -5.49 -8.34 9.62
C PHE A 105 -5.29 -7.53 8.32
N GLY A 106 -6.09 -7.82 7.29
CA GLY A 106 -6.03 -7.17 5.97
C GLY A 106 -5.25 -7.94 4.91
N ASP A 107 -4.92 -9.21 5.14
CA ASP A 107 -4.17 -10.07 4.19
C ASP A 107 -5.08 -10.84 3.22
N GLY A 108 -6.40 -10.61 3.28
CA GLY A 108 -7.40 -11.23 2.42
C GLY A 108 -7.83 -12.63 2.86
N GLY A 109 -7.51 -13.03 4.10
CA GLY A 109 -7.80 -14.37 4.62
C GLY A 109 -9.27 -14.66 4.95
N THR A 110 -10.14 -13.64 5.08
CA THR A 110 -11.56 -13.82 5.42
C THR A 110 -12.51 -12.93 4.61
N GLU A 111 -13.84 -13.12 4.79
CA GLU A 111 -14.88 -12.31 4.12
C GLU A 111 -14.88 -10.83 4.55
N LEU A 112 -14.05 -10.43 5.52
CA LEU A 112 -13.94 -9.06 6.04
C LEU A 112 -12.89 -8.20 5.30
N GLU A 113 -12.05 -8.81 4.45
CA GLU A 113 -11.12 -8.16 3.50
C GLU A 113 -10.43 -6.90 4.09
N ALA A 114 -10.52 -5.74 3.42
CA ALA A 114 -9.88 -4.49 3.81
C ALA A 114 -10.35 -3.93 5.16
N TRP A 115 -11.51 -4.35 5.68
CA TRP A 115 -12.05 -3.84 6.95
C TRP A 115 -11.24 -4.32 8.16
N ALA A 116 -10.48 -5.41 8.02
CA ALA A 116 -9.60 -5.92 9.05
C ALA A 116 -8.17 -5.35 8.99
N ASP A 117 -7.85 -4.44 8.04
CA ASP A 117 -6.51 -3.84 7.89
C ASP A 117 -6.19 -2.79 8.97
N LEU A 118 -6.06 -3.27 10.20
CA LEU A 118 -5.59 -2.49 11.34
C LEU A 118 -4.21 -1.85 11.08
N PRO A 119 -3.18 -2.57 10.57
CA PRO A 119 -1.89 -1.95 10.28
C PRO A 119 -1.99 -0.76 9.31
N GLY A 120 -2.82 -0.86 8.28
CA GLY A 120 -3.10 0.21 7.32
C GLY A 120 -3.73 1.42 7.98
N PHE A 121 -4.79 1.23 8.79
CA PHE A 121 -5.43 2.31 9.53
C PHE A 121 -4.45 3.06 10.45
N LEU A 122 -3.61 2.33 11.19
CA LEU A 122 -2.63 2.92 12.11
C LEU A 122 -1.55 3.72 11.36
N ARG A 123 -1.09 3.23 10.21
CA ARG A 123 -0.15 3.97 9.35
C ARG A 123 -0.79 5.23 8.77
N LEU A 124 -2.06 5.18 8.37
CA LEU A 124 -2.79 6.37 7.93
C LEU A 124 -2.93 7.40 9.04
N ALA A 125 -3.19 6.99 10.28
CA ALA A 125 -3.22 7.91 11.42
C ALA A 125 -1.88 8.64 11.60
N GLN A 126 -0.76 7.92 11.48
CA GLN A 126 0.57 8.54 11.52
C GLN A 126 0.79 9.52 10.35
N GLN A 127 0.36 9.16 9.14
CA GLN A 127 0.46 10.02 7.96
C GLN A 127 -0.36 11.31 8.08
N GLU A 128 -1.52 11.24 8.74
CA GLU A 128 -2.35 12.41 9.06
C GLU A 128 -1.89 13.13 10.35
N ASP A 129 -0.65 12.90 10.79
CA ASP A 129 0.02 13.56 11.92
C ASP A 129 -0.74 13.42 13.26
N LEU A 130 -1.31 12.23 13.49
CA LEU A 130 -1.99 11.86 14.74
C LEU A 130 -1.18 10.80 15.50
N PHE A 131 -1.06 10.98 16.83
CA PHE A 131 -0.72 9.87 17.71
C PHE A 131 -1.91 8.92 17.86
N VAL A 132 -1.67 7.72 18.38
CA VAL A 132 -2.71 6.71 18.58
C VAL A 132 -2.80 6.28 20.04
N VAL A 133 -4.03 6.29 20.57
CA VAL A 133 -4.46 5.50 21.72
C VAL A 133 -5.15 4.25 21.19
N ILE A 134 -4.61 3.07 21.50
CA ILE A 134 -5.17 1.82 21.00
C ILE A 134 -5.78 1.00 22.14
N ARG A 135 -6.94 0.39 21.89
CA ARG A 135 -7.71 -0.36 22.90
C ARG A 135 -7.92 -1.82 22.42
N PRO A 136 -6.87 -2.66 22.52
CA PRO A 136 -6.81 -4.00 21.92
C PRO A 136 -7.74 -5.09 22.48
N GLY A 137 -8.31 -4.90 23.67
CA GLY A 137 -9.16 -5.89 24.32
C GLY A 137 -8.39 -6.87 25.23
N PRO A 138 -8.95 -8.04 25.56
CA PRO A 138 -9.84 -8.83 24.69
C PRO A 138 -11.31 -8.39 24.65
N TYR A 139 -11.79 -7.63 25.64
CA TYR A 139 -13.13 -7.04 25.63
C TYR A 139 -13.04 -5.53 25.43
N ILE A 140 -13.88 -4.99 24.55
CA ILE A 140 -13.86 -3.58 24.15
C ILE A 140 -15.18 -2.84 24.40
N CYS A 141 -16.28 -3.53 24.73
CA CYS A 141 -17.60 -2.92 24.77
C CYS A 141 -17.98 -2.27 23.41
N GLY A 142 -18.15 -0.94 23.37
CA GLY A 142 -18.54 -0.14 22.21
C GLY A 142 -19.92 -0.48 21.67
N GLU A 143 -20.78 -1.07 22.51
CA GLU A 143 -22.07 -1.65 22.13
C GLU A 143 -21.98 -2.58 20.91
N TRP A 144 -20.81 -3.17 20.71
CA TRP A 144 -20.50 -4.07 19.61
C TRP A 144 -20.94 -5.48 19.96
N GLU A 145 -21.15 -6.32 18.95
CA GLU A 145 -21.54 -7.71 19.10
C GLU A 145 -20.65 -8.43 20.13
N PHE A 146 -21.29 -8.91 21.20
CA PHE A 146 -20.65 -9.57 22.35
C PHE A 146 -19.45 -8.80 22.95
N GLY A 147 -19.49 -7.46 22.88
CA GLY A 147 -18.44 -6.58 23.38
C GLY A 147 -17.09 -6.76 22.67
N GLY A 148 -17.12 -7.22 21.42
CA GLY A 148 -15.93 -7.54 20.61
C GLY A 148 -15.42 -8.97 20.79
N LEU A 149 -15.99 -9.76 21.71
CA LEU A 149 -15.58 -11.16 21.88
C LEU A 149 -16.16 -12.04 20.76
N PRO A 150 -15.42 -13.03 20.25
CA PRO A 150 -15.96 -13.97 19.27
C PRO A 150 -17.07 -14.85 19.87
N SER A 151 -18.21 -14.97 19.16
CA SER A 151 -19.36 -15.75 19.65
C SER A 151 -19.06 -17.25 19.79
N TRP A 152 -18.12 -17.77 18.99
CA TRP A 152 -17.71 -19.18 19.02
C TRP A 152 -17.07 -19.58 20.36
N LEU A 153 -16.65 -18.62 21.20
CA LEU A 153 -16.22 -18.88 22.58
C LEU A 153 -17.31 -19.59 23.39
N LEU A 154 -18.58 -19.25 23.16
CA LEU A 154 -19.74 -19.81 23.87
C LEU A 154 -19.93 -21.31 23.61
N ARG A 155 -19.29 -21.89 22.60
CA ARG A 155 -19.29 -23.35 22.38
C ARG A 155 -18.65 -24.13 23.51
N ASN A 156 -17.74 -23.50 24.24
CA ASN A 156 -17.14 -24.07 25.43
C ASN A 156 -18.13 -23.95 26.58
N GLU A 157 -18.95 -24.98 26.77
CA GLU A 157 -19.96 -25.00 27.83
C GLU A 157 -19.35 -24.64 29.20
N GLY A 158 -19.86 -23.56 29.79
CA GLY A 158 -19.42 -23.10 31.11
C GLY A 158 -18.18 -22.21 31.13
N ILE A 159 -17.60 -21.85 29.97
CA ILE A 159 -16.50 -20.89 29.88
C ILE A 159 -16.80 -19.62 30.68
N GLN A 160 -15.85 -19.13 31.45
CA GLN A 160 -15.99 -17.86 32.17
C GLN A 160 -15.21 -16.73 31.47
N VAL A 161 -15.86 -15.98 30.58
CA VAL A 161 -15.23 -14.85 29.86
C VAL A 161 -14.92 -13.69 30.80
N ARG A 162 -13.88 -12.91 30.48
CA ARG A 162 -13.36 -11.81 31.33
C ARG A 162 -12.95 -12.29 32.74
N THR A 163 -12.43 -13.52 32.86
CA THR A 163 -11.90 -14.09 34.10
C THR A 163 -10.65 -14.95 33.82
N ARG A 164 -10.01 -15.48 34.87
CA ARG A 164 -8.84 -16.38 34.76
C ARG A 164 -9.16 -17.80 34.26
N ASP A 165 -10.33 -18.04 33.67
CA ASP A 165 -10.70 -19.33 33.10
C ASP A 165 -9.59 -19.80 32.15
N PRO A 166 -8.96 -20.97 32.38
CA PRO A 166 -7.82 -21.42 31.57
C PRO A 166 -8.16 -21.56 30.08
N THR A 167 -9.41 -21.90 29.76
CA THR A 167 -9.87 -22.04 28.38
C THR A 167 -9.95 -20.66 27.74
N PHE A 168 -10.61 -19.70 28.41
CA PHE A 168 -10.67 -18.32 27.93
C PHE A 168 -9.28 -17.71 27.76
N MET A 169 -8.42 -17.83 28.78
CA MET A 169 -7.06 -17.30 28.72
C MET A 169 -6.22 -17.93 27.62
N SER A 170 -6.41 -19.23 27.31
CA SER A 170 -5.70 -19.84 26.18
C SER A 170 -6.09 -19.23 24.83
N TYR A 171 -7.35 -18.82 24.67
CA TYR A 171 -7.80 -18.12 23.46
C TYR A 171 -7.28 -16.69 23.42
N VAL A 172 -7.26 -15.98 24.55
CA VAL A 172 -6.68 -14.63 24.65
C VAL A 172 -5.19 -14.66 24.30
N GLU A 173 -4.43 -15.61 24.84
CA GLU A 173 -3.01 -15.80 24.53
C GLU A 173 -2.79 -16.06 23.03
N ARG A 174 -3.65 -16.88 22.40
CA ARG A 174 -3.58 -17.14 20.96
C ARG A 174 -3.85 -15.87 20.14
N TYR A 175 -4.92 -15.14 20.46
CA TYR A 175 -5.26 -13.89 19.78
C TYR A 175 -4.13 -12.86 19.92
N PHE A 176 -3.61 -12.69 21.12
CA PHE A 176 -2.49 -11.77 21.36
C PHE A 176 -1.21 -12.24 20.67
N GLY A 177 -1.01 -13.55 20.51
CA GLY A 177 0.10 -14.11 19.73
C GLY A 177 0.09 -13.66 18.27
N GLN A 178 -1.08 -13.32 17.70
CA GLN A 178 -1.21 -12.77 16.35
C GLN A 178 -1.19 -11.23 16.34
N LEU A 179 -1.91 -10.60 17.28
CA LEU A 179 -2.06 -9.15 17.32
C LEU A 179 -0.80 -8.42 17.80
N MET A 180 -0.11 -8.92 18.82
CA MET A 180 0.98 -8.18 19.47
C MET A 180 2.17 -7.90 18.55
N PRO A 181 2.63 -8.81 17.68
CA PRO A 181 3.66 -8.50 16.69
C PRO A 181 3.36 -7.23 15.88
N ILE A 182 2.10 -7.06 15.43
CA ILE A 182 1.66 -5.87 14.69
C ILE A 182 1.79 -4.61 15.55
N LEU A 183 1.23 -4.63 16.76
CA LEU A 183 1.23 -3.47 17.64
C LEU A 183 2.64 -3.08 18.08
N THR A 184 3.50 -4.07 18.34
CA THR A 184 4.84 -3.81 18.86
C THR A 184 5.72 -3.06 17.89
N GLU A 185 5.50 -3.19 16.57
CA GLU A 185 6.24 -2.48 15.52
C GLU A 185 5.76 -1.04 15.34
N LEU A 186 4.52 -0.73 15.74
CA LEU A 186 3.91 0.59 15.57
C LEU A 186 3.92 1.44 16.86
N GLN A 187 4.69 1.03 17.86
CA GLN A 187 4.90 1.80 19.09
C GLN A 187 5.70 3.09 18.81
N PHE A 188 5.37 4.17 19.50
CA PHE A 188 6.09 5.44 19.41
C PHE A 188 7.57 5.29 19.73
N THR A 189 7.92 4.51 20.74
CA THR A 189 9.31 4.15 21.08
C THR A 189 10.07 3.42 19.97
N LYS A 190 9.38 2.89 18.95
CA LYS A 190 9.98 2.30 17.74
C LYS A 190 9.77 3.15 16.47
N GLY A 191 9.23 4.37 16.60
CA GLY A 191 9.00 5.26 15.47
C GLY A 191 7.59 5.17 14.86
N GLY A 192 6.64 4.48 15.49
CA GLY A 192 5.23 4.46 15.10
C GLY A 192 4.37 5.49 15.85
N PRO A 193 3.03 5.48 15.67
CA PRO A 193 2.16 6.48 16.27
C PRO A 193 1.59 6.09 17.66
N ILE A 194 1.70 4.83 18.09
CA ILE A 194 1.03 4.35 19.32
C ILE A 194 1.74 4.89 20.56
N ILE A 195 1.05 5.71 21.36
CA ILE A 195 1.59 6.32 22.59
C ILE A 195 0.95 5.77 23.88
N MET A 196 -0.19 5.09 23.77
CA MET A 196 -0.96 4.60 24.90
C MET A 196 -1.76 3.35 24.51
N VAL A 197 -1.82 2.37 25.40
CA VAL A 197 -2.53 1.10 25.19
C VAL A 197 -3.46 0.82 26.37
N GLN A 198 -4.75 0.66 26.11
CA GLN A 198 -5.70 0.23 27.14
C GLN A 198 -5.73 -1.29 27.24
N VAL A 199 -5.63 -1.81 28.46
CA VAL A 199 -5.56 -3.26 28.72
C VAL A 199 -6.94 -3.93 28.69
N GLU A 200 -7.97 -3.25 29.19
CA GLU A 200 -9.33 -3.78 29.31
C GLU A 200 -10.31 -2.59 29.40
N ASN A 201 -11.54 -2.73 28.90
CA ASN A 201 -12.56 -1.68 28.96
C ASN A 201 -13.57 -1.84 30.11
N GLU A 202 -13.64 -0.82 30.98
CA GLU A 202 -14.67 -0.68 32.02
C GLU A 202 -14.78 -1.92 32.94
N PHE A 203 -13.64 -2.53 33.28
CA PHE A 203 -13.60 -3.77 34.04
C PHE A 203 -14.20 -3.65 35.45
N GLY A 204 -14.19 -2.44 36.03
CA GLY A 204 -14.77 -2.13 37.34
C GLY A 204 -16.29 -2.28 37.38
N TYR A 205 -16.95 -2.33 36.22
CA TYR A 205 -18.38 -2.64 36.10
C TYR A 205 -18.67 -4.10 35.73
N SER A 206 -17.64 -4.93 35.59
CA SER A 206 -17.81 -6.37 35.35
C SER A 206 -18.57 -7.02 36.51
N ALA A 207 -19.50 -7.92 36.16
CA ALA A 207 -20.23 -8.74 37.13
C ALA A 207 -19.28 -9.56 38.03
N ASN A 208 -18.13 -9.96 37.49
CA ASN A 208 -17.15 -10.82 38.13
C ASN A 208 -15.77 -10.16 38.08
N ILE A 209 -15.51 -9.23 39.00
CA ILE A 209 -14.20 -8.58 39.11
C ILE A 209 -13.15 -9.63 39.52
N ASP A 210 -12.26 -9.93 38.58
CA ASP A 210 -11.12 -10.83 38.75
C ASP A 210 -9.81 -10.07 38.50
N LEU A 211 -9.21 -9.52 39.57
CA LEU A 211 -7.97 -8.75 39.45
C LEU A 211 -6.75 -9.61 39.08
N GLU A 212 -6.79 -10.93 39.28
CA GLU A 212 -5.68 -11.78 38.80
C GLU A 212 -5.76 -12.01 37.30
N TYR A 213 -6.97 -12.03 36.72
CA TYR A 213 -7.15 -11.98 35.26
C TYR A 213 -6.57 -10.68 34.69
N LEU A 214 -6.92 -9.54 35.29
CA LEU A 214 -6.37 -8.25 34.87
C LEU A 214 -4.84 -8.22 35.01
N GLN A 215 -4.29 -8.83 36.07
CA GLN A 215 -2.85 -9.01 36.25
C GLN A 215 -2.23 -9.88 35.14
N GLN A 216 -2.88 -10.97 34.74
CA GLN A 216 -2.41 -11.82 33.64
C GLN A 216 -2.41 -11.08 32.31
N LEU A 217 -3.44 -10.27 32.02
CA LEU A 217 -3.44 -9.42 30.83
C LEU A 217 -2.28 -8.43 30.86
N TYR A 218 -2.09 -7.72 31.98
CA TYR A 218 -0.96 -6.80 32.15
C TYR A 218 0.38 -7.48 31.87
N ASP A 219 0.59 -8.66 32.46
CA ASP A 219 1.81 -9.45 32.27
C ASP A 219 1.96 -9.87 30.81
N LEU A 220 0.87 -10.24 30.13
CA LEU A 220 0.86 -10.62 28.72
C LEU A 220 1.26 -9.43 27.82
N TYR A 221 0.66 -8.24 27.99
CA TYR A 221 1.06 -7.03 27.28
C TYR A 221 2.55 -6.72 27.45
N LYS A 222 3.06 -6.77 28.70
CA LYS A 222 4.48 -6.52 28.98
C LYS A 222 5.40 -7.60 28.39
N SER A 223 5.03 -8.86 28.51
CA SER A 223 5.84 -9.98 27.98
C SER A 223 5.87 -10.03 26.46
N SER A 224 4.83 -9.52 25.80
CA SER A 224 4.74 -9.40 24.33
C SER A 224 5.51 -8.22 23.76
N GLY A 225 6.11 -7.37 24.60
CA GLY A 225 6.97 -6.26 24.15
C GLY A 225 6.29 -4.90 24.08
N ILE A 226 5.09 -4.74 24.68
CA ILE A 226 4.47 -3.42 24.82
C ILE A 226 5.15 -2.61 25.92
N VAL A 227 5.83 -1.55 25.49
CA VAL A 227 6.58 -0.64 26.36
C VAL A 227 5.87 0.69 26.61
N GLU A 228 4.87 1.04 25.78
CA GLU A 228 4.05 2.24 25.94
C GLU A 228 3.20 2.20 27.23
N LEU A 229 2.61 3.36 27.56
CA LEU A 229 1.81 3.53 28.77
C LEU A 229 0.58 2.61 28.72
N LEU A 230 0.49 1.70 29.70
CA LEU A 230 -0.67 0.84 29.88
C LEU A 230 -1.70 1.51 30.80
N VAL A 231 -2.94 1.55 30.34
CA VAL A 231 -4.04 2.22 31.06
C VAL A 231 -5.23 1.31 31.33
N SER A 232 -6.02 1.70 32.33
CA SER A 232 -7.36 1.19 32.62
C SER A 232 -8.33 2.36 32.63
N ASN A 233 -9.52 2.20 32.05
CA ASN A 233 -10.60 3.17 32.13
C ASN A 233 -11.80 2.58 32.89
N ASP A 234 -12.41 3.42 33.72
CA ASP A 234 -13.69 3.17 34.37
C ASP A 234 -14.32 4.52 34.73
N GLY A 235 -15.64 4.59 34.84
CA GLY A 235 -16.30 5.73 35.49
C GLY A 235 -15.78 5.98 36.91
N THR A 236 -15.64 7.25 37.30
CA THR A 236 -14.99 7.65 38.56
C THR A 236 -15.64 7.07 39.83
N ASN A 237 -16.92 6.73 39.77
CA ASN A 237 -17.68 6.04 40.81
C ASN A 237 -17.31 4.56 41.00
N ALA A 238 -16.65 3.91 40.05
CA ALA A 238 -16.14 2.54 40.19
C ALA A 238 -14.94 2.45 41.16
N GLY A 239 -14.34 3.58 41.52
CA GLY A 239 -13.21 3.62 42.43
C GLY A 239 -11.96 2.97 41.82
N GLN A 240 -11.31 2.07 42.56
CA GLN A 240 -10.15 1.30 42.09
C GLN A 240 -10.52 -0.15 41.74
N SER A 241 -11.79 -0.42 41.42
CA SER A 241 -12.30 -1.79 41.29
C SER A 241 -11.87 -2.48 40.00
N GLY A 242 -11.59 -1.72 38.92
CA GLY A 242 -11.19 -2.21 37.61
C GLY A 242 -9.73 -1.93 37.22
N THR A 243 -8.86 -1.60 38.19
CA THR A 243 -7.47 -1.20 37.92
C THR A 243 -6.47 -1.99 38.76
N LEU A 244 -5.19 -1.91 38.37
CA LEU A 244 -4.05 -2.42 39.13
C LEU A 244 -3.22 -1.23 39.65
N PRO A 245 -3.46 -0.77 40.89
CA PRO A 245 -2.80 0.43 41.41
C PRO A 245 -1.26 0.35 41.35
N GLY A 246 -0.66 1.31 40.66
CA GLY A 246 0.80 1.40 40.49
C GLY A 246 1.36 0.62 39.29
N GLN A 247 0.54 -0.18 38.60
CA GLN A 247 0.90 -0.86 37.35
C GLN A 247 0.18 -0.26 36.14
N LEU A 248 -1.14 -0.03 36.28
CA LEU A 248 -1.96 0.63 35.27
C LEU A 248 -2.18 2.09 35.66
N PHE A 249 -2.10 2.99 34.67
CA PHE A 249 -2.52 4.37 34.84
C PHE A 249 -4.05 4.46 34.67
N GLN A 250 -4.74 5.14 35.58
CA GLN A 250 -6.19 5.16 35.62
C GLN A 250 -6.71 6.42 34.92
N THR A 251 -7.54 6.21 33.92
CA THR A 251 -8.35 7.27 33.29
C THR A 251 -9.79 7.17 33.80
N GLY A 252 -10.57 8.24 33.64
CA GLY A 252 -11.98 8.25 34.01
C GLY A 252 -12.89 8.36 32.79
N ASP A 253 -14.15 7.97 32.96
CA ASP A 253 -15.20 8.10 31.93
C ASP A 253 -16.34 8.97 32.48
N PHE A 254 -16.61 10.13 31.86
CA PHE A 254 -17.68 11.03 32.30
C PHE A 254 -18.09 12.09 31.25
N GLY A 255 -19.35 12.52 31.29
CA GLY A 255 -19.88 13.57 30.40
C GLY A 255 -20.10 14.94 31.05
N SER A 256 -20.03 15.03 32.38
CA SER A 256 -20.38 16.20 33.19
C SER A 256 -19.62 16.23 34.52
N ASP A 257 -19.82 17.30 35.32
CA ASP A 257 -19.18 17.48 36.63
C ASP A 257 -17.64 17.38 36.60
N ILE A 258 -17.04 17.88 35.51
CA ILE A 258 -15.61 17.75 35.15
C ILE A 258 -14.68 17.99 36.33
N GLN A 259 -14.89 19.07 37.09
CA GLN A 259 -14.02 19.40 38.22
C GLN A 259 -14.05 18.33 39.30
N ALA A 260 -15.23 17.84 39.70
CA ALA A 260 -15.35 16.82 40.75
C ALA A 260 -14.79 15.47 40.30
N CYS A 261 -14.99 15.12 39.02
CA CYS A 261 -14.43 13.91 38.43
C CYS A 261 -12.89 13.95 38.38
N PHE A 262 -12.30 15.07 37.93
CA PHE A 262 -10.84 15.22 37.94
C PHE A 262 -10.26 15.29 39.35
N GLU A 263 -10.90 15.97 40.31
CA GLU A 263 -10.50 15.95 41.73
C GLU A 263 -10.51 14.51 42.28
N THR A 264 -11.49 13.70 41.89
CA THR A 264 -11.57 12.29 42.26
C THR A 264 -10.40 11.47 41.69
N LEU A 265 -10.02 11.69 40.42
CA LEU A 265 -8.85 11.05 39.82
C LEU A 265 -7.54 11.49 40.50
N GLU A 266 -7.41 12.78 40.86
CA GLU A 266 -6.27 13.30 41.62
C GLU A 266 -6.16 12.67 43.01
N GLU A 267 -7.29 12.42 43.68
CA GLU A 267 -7.34 11.71 44.97
C GLU A 267 -6.88 10.25 44.84
N MET A 268 -7.27 9.57 43.74
CA MET A 268 -6.88 8.18 43.46
C MET A 268 -5.41 8.06 43.06
N GLN A 269 -4.89 9.04 42.31
CA GLN A 269 -3.52 9.06 41.80
C GLN A 269 -2.83 10.42 42.05
N PRO A 270 -2.41 10.71 43.30
CA PRO A 270 -1.83 12.00 43.64
C PRO A 270 -0.56 12.33 42.85
N ASN A 271 -0.48 13.56 42.32
CA ASN A 271 0.62 14.08 41.50
C ASN A 271 0.80 13.39 40.13
N LYS A 272 -0.25 12.76 39.60
CA LYS A 272 -0.31 12.23 38.24
C LYS A 272 -1.17 13.13 37.35
N PRO A 273 -1.04 13.07 36.01
CA PRO A 273 -1.98 13.78 35.14
C PRO A 273 -3.38 13.18 35.27
N VAL A 274 -4.40 13.93 34.84
CA VAL A 274 -5.78 13.44 34.73
C VAL A 274 -6.20 13.37 33.27
N MET A 275 -6.99 12.34 32.94
CA MET A 275 -7.53 12.15 31.60
C MET A 275 -8.93 11.56 31.68
N ASP A 276 -9.82 12.16 30.90
CA ASP A 276 -11.13 11.60 30.57
C ASP A 276 -10.98 10.76 29.29
N MET A 277 -11.12 9.43 29.39
CA MET A 277 -10.99 8.51 28.27
C MET A 277 -12.29 8.42 27.46
N GLU A 278 -13.43 8.75 28.06
CA GLU A 278 -14.73 8.73 27.39
C GLU A 278 -15.54 9.98 27.72
N PHE A 279 -15.14 11.10 27.11
CA PHE A 279 -15.94 12.30 27.17
C PHE A 279 -17.14 12.18 26.23
N TYR A 280 -18.31 11.91 26.82
CA TYR A 280 -19.53 11.63 26.07
C TYR A 280 -20.03 12.83 25.25
N THR A 281 -19.85 12.78 23.93
CA THR A 281 -20.28 13.85 23.02
C THR A 281 -21.79 13.90 22.78
N GLY A 282 -22.44 12.76 23.04
CA GLY A 282 -23.86 12.49 22.90
C GLY A 282 -24.17 11.13 23.53
N TRP A 283 -25.03 10.33 22.92
CA TRP A 283 -25.37 8.99 23.40
C TRP A 283 -25.86 8.09 22.26
N LEU A 284 -25.80 6.78 22.47
CA LEU A 284 -26.30 5.79 21.50
C LEU A 284 -27.83 5.65 21.52
N ASP A 285 -28.37 5.04 20.47
CA ASP A 285 -29.79 4.71 20.37
C ASP A 285 -30.06 3.21 20.40
N HIS A 286 -31.21 2.89 20.96
CA HIS A 286 -31.80 1.56 20.90
C HIS A 286 -33.05 1.58 20.03
N TRP A 287 -33.35 0.45 19.39
CA TRP A 287 -34.56 0.29 18.57
C TRP A 287 -35.88 0.58 19.32
N THR A 288 -35.83 0.66 20.64
CA THR A 288 -36.98 0.85 21.51
C THR A 288 -37.35 2.30 21.79
N GLU A 289 -36.51 3.23 21.37
CA GLU A 289 -36.60 4.63 21.76
C GLU A 289 -37.30 5.46 20.68
N GLU A 290 -38.08 6.45 21.11
CA GLU A 290 -38.89 7.26 20.18
C GLU A 290 -38.09 8.37 19.50
N GLN A 291 -36.93 8.74 20.05
CA GLN A 291 -36.12 9.88 19.61
C GLN A 291 -34.63 9.55 19.68
N HIS A 292 -33.89 10.05 18.70
CA HIS A 292 -32.43 10.05 18.70
C HIS A 292 -31.91 10.85 19.89
N HIS A 293 -30.97 10.28 20.64
CA HIS A 293 -30.31 10.99 21.73
C HIS A 293 -29.42 12.08 21.19
N THR A 294 -29.54 13.28 21.77
CA THR A 294 -28.73 14.43 21.39
C THR A 294 -28.22 15.16 22.62
N ARG A 295 -27.08 15.83 22.47
CA ARG A 295 -26.49 16.75 23.44
C ARG A 295 -26.49 18.16 22.87
N ASP A 296 -26.94 19.12 23.67
CA ASP A 296 -26.92 20.53 23.27
C ASP A 296 -25.48 20.97 22.94
N PRO A 297 -25.21 21.55 21.76
CA PRO A 297 -23.86 21.96 21.38
C PRO A 297 -23.22 23.01 22.30
N ASN A 298 -24.02 23.85 22.97
CA ASN A 298 -23.47 24.82 23.93
C ASN A 298 -23.10 24.13 25.24
N ASP A 299 -23.91 23.19 25.72
CA ASP A 299 -23.55 22.37 26.88
C ASP A 299 -22.26 21.58 26.64
N PHE A 300 -22.15 20.95 25.45
CA PHE A 300 -20.92 20.28 25.01
C PHE A 300 -19.72 21.23 25.03
N ARG A 301 -19.86 22.41 24.38
CA ARG A 301 -18.81 23.43 24.32
C ARG A 301 -18.39 23.91 25.70
N ASP A 302 -19.34 24.26 26.55
CA ASP A 302 -19.08 24.79 27.90
C ASP A 302 -18.41 23.73 28.78
N THR A 303 -18.76 22.46 28.59
CA THR A 303 -18.13 21.34 29.30
C THR A 303 -16.72 21.08 28.78
N TYR A 304 -16.51 21.10 27.45
CA TYR A 304 -15.19 20.94 26.87
C TYR A 304 -14.26 22.10 27.25
N GLU A 305 -14.76 23.34 27.30
CA GLU A 305 -13.99 24.48 27.78
C GLU A 305 -13.59 24.34 29.26
N GLN A 306 -14.43 23.73 30.11
CA GLN A 306 -14.06 23.40 31.49
C GLN A 306 -12.92 22.38 31.56
N ILE A 307 -12.92 21.38 30.66
CA ILE A 307 -11.82 20.42 30.53
C ILE A 307 -10.54 21.14 30.13
N LEU A 308 -10.59 22.00 29.10
CA LEU A 308 -9.44 22.77 28.62
C LEU A 308 -8.91 23.79 29.63
N ALA A 309 -9.78 24.32 30.50
CA ALA A 309 -9.39 25.19 31.61
C ALA A 309 -8.73 24.42 32.76
N TYR A 310 -8.94 23.11 32.82
CA TYR A 310 -8.22 22.18 33.69
C TYR A 310 -6.94 21.71 32.98
N PRO A 311 -5.84 21.41 33.69
CA PRO A 311 -4.65 20.78 33.09
C PRO A 311 -4.87 19.29 32.74
N GLY A 312 -6.05 18.92 32.22
CA GLY A 312 -6.46 17.55 31.91
C GLY A 312 -6.36 17.21 30.42
N SER A 313 -6.34 15.91 30.13
CA SER A 313 -6.45 15.35 28.76
C SER A 313 -7.84 14.77 28.53
N VAL A 314 -8.23 14.59 27.26
CA VAL A 314 -9.57 14.12 26.90
C VAL A 314 -9.57 13.31 25.62
N ASN A 315 -10.44 12.31 25.56
CA ASN A 315 -10.84 11.62 24.35
C ASN A 315 -12.35 11.81 24.10
N PHE A 316 -12.71 12.39 22.96
CA PHE A 316 -14.11 12.52 22.54
C PHE A 316 -14.68 11.14 22.19
N TYR A 317 -15.58 10.62 23.03
CA TYR A 317 -16.25 9.35 22.80
C TYR A 317 -17.74 9.64 22.52
N MET A 318 -18.19 9.71 21.25
CA MET A 318 -17.47 9.44 20.00
C MET A 318 -17.08 10.71 19.25
N PHE A 319 -15.92 10.74 18.60
CA PHE A 319 -15.63 11.81 17.62
C PHE A 319 -16.32 11.55 16.28
N HIS A 320 -16.33 10.29 15.86
CA HIS A 320 -17.14 9.79 14.76
C HIS A 320 -17.65 8.39 15.12
N GLY A 321 -18.96 8.27 15.30
CA GLY A 321 -19.57 7.01 15.72
C GLY A 321 -19.82 6.01 14.58
N GLY A 322 -20.08 6.48 13.36
CA GLY A 322 -20.20 5.64 12.16
C GLY A 322 -21.37 4.64 12.19
N THR A 323 -21.20 3.50 11.53
CA THR A 323 -22.27 2.49 11.34
C THR A 323 -21.85 1.13 11.91
N ASN A 324 -22.78 0.43 12.58
CA ASN A 324 -22.66 -1.00 12.89
C ASN A 324 -22.92 -1.82 11.62
N TRP A 325 -21.89 -2.03 10.79
CA TRP A 325 -22.05 -2.76 9.52
C TRP A 325 -22.45 -4.23 9.72
N GLY A 326 -23.31 -4.73 8.83
CA GLY A 326 -23.81 -6.10 8.86
C GLY A 326 -24.68 -6.38 10.09
N PHE A 327 -24.33 -7.41 10.85
CA PHE A 327 -25.03 -7.86 12.06
C PHE A 327 -24.20 -7.67 13.33
N MET A 328 -23.34 -6.64 13.34
CA MET A 328 -22.35 -6.45 14.39
C MET A 328 -22.82 -5.52 15.52
N ASN A 329 -24.06 -5.03 15.45
CA ASN A 329 -24.67 -4.30 16.56
C ASN A 329 -24.88 -5.25 17.75
N GLY A 330 -24.39 -4.87 18.92
CA GLY A 330 -24.64 -5.59 20.17
C GLY A 330 -25.94 -5.16 20.84
N ALA A 331 -26.00 -5.44 22.14
CA ALA A 331 -27.08 -5.00 23.00
C ALA A 331 -26.59 -4.63 24.40
N ASN A 332 -27.38 -3.84 25.11
CA ASN A 332 -27.17 -3.49 26.49
C ASN A 332 -28.14 -4.26 27.42
N ASN A 333 -27.72 -4.43 28.68
CA ASN A 333 -28.56 -5.00 29.72
C ASN A 333 -28.44 -4.23 31.05
N GLY A 334 -29.39 -3.32 31.28
CA GLY A 334 -29.40 -2.48 32.48
C GLY A 334 -29.93 -3.12 33.77
N SER A 335 -30.54 -4.32 33.73
CA SER A 335 -31.16 -4.94 34.92
C SER A 335 -30.33 -6.07 35.54
N GLY A 336 -29.24 -6.49 34.88
CA GLY A 336 -28.43 -7.63 35.31
C GLY A 336 -29.15 -8.99 35.23
N ASP A 337 -30.34 -9.01 34.65
CA ASP A 337 -31.13 -10.18 34.30
C ASP A 337 -31.72 -9.98 32.90
N ASN A 338 -32.38 -10.98 32.30
CA ASN A 338 -32.89 -10.85 30.93
C ASN A 338 -34.18 -10.00 30.82
N SER A 339 -34.48 -9.14 31.80
CA SER A 339 -35.71 -8.33 31.80
C SER A 339 -35.58 -6.99 31.08
N ASN A 340 -34.36 -6.50 30.86
CA ASN A 340 -34.09 -5.22 30.20
C ASN A 340 -33.04 -5.35 29.08
N PHE A 341 -33.30 -6.19 28.07
CA PHE A 341 -32.45 -6.29 26.88
C PHE A 341 -32.76 -5.15 25.90
N GLN A 342 -31.73 -4.39 25.55
CA GLN A 342 -31.80 -3.14 24.79
C GLN A 342 -30.89 -3.24 23.56
N PRO A 343 -31.39 -3.67 22.40
CA PRO A 343 -30.57 -3.85 21.21
C PRO A 343 -30.24 -2.50 20.56
N VAL A 344 -28.97 -2.33 20.21
CA VAL A 344 -28.46 -1.08 19.63
C VAL A 344 -28.81 -0.99 18.15
N THR A 345 -29.07 0.23 17.68
CA THR A 345 -29.41 0.48 16.27
C THR A 345 -28.23 0.28 15.33
N THR A 346 -28.53 0.14 14.04
CA THR A 346 -27.50 0.04 12.99
C THR A 346 -26.66 1.32 12.92
N SER A 347 -27.31 2.49 12.90
CA SER A 347 -26.60 3.76 13.07
C SER A 347 -26.00 3.82 14.47
N TYR A 348 -24.75 4.24 14.54
CA TYR A 348 -24.05 4.52 15.78
C TYR A 348 -23.54 5.96 15.75
N ASP A 349 -24.28 6.90 15.13
CA ASP A 349 -23.91 8.32 15.02
C ASP A 349 -23.47 8.91 16.38
N TYR A 350 -24.10 8.46 17.47
CA TYR A 350 -23.81 8.87 18.85
C TYR A 350 -24.07 10.37 19.11
N ASP A 351 -24.65 11.09 18.15
CA ASP A 351 -24.62 12.55 18.09
C ASP A 351 -23.17 13.02 18.26
N ALA A 352 -22.30 12.60 17.34
CA ALA A 352 -20.86 12.88 17.39
C ALA A 352 -20.51 14.23 16.72
N PRO A 353 -19.30 14.79 16.94
CA PRO A 353 -18.79 15.93 16.20
C PRO A 353 -18.84 15.73 14.67
N LEU A 354 -18.55 14.52 14.19
CA LEU A 354 -18.85 14.10 12.83
C LEU A 354 -20.07 13.20 12.80
N THR A 355 -21.04 13.50 11.92
CA THR A 355 -22.23 12.65 11.71
C THR A 355 -21.84 11.25 11.20
N GLU A 356 -22.77 10.31 11.15
CA GLU A 356 -22.60 8.97 10.56
C GLU A 356 -22.00 9.04 9.14
N ALA A 357 -22.38 10.04 8.35
CA ALA A 357 -21.85 10.26 6.99
C ALA A 357 -20.55 11.10 6.96
N GLY A 358 -20.05 11.56 8.10
CA GLY A 358 -18.83 12.35 8.21
C GLY A 358 -18.98 13.85 7.92
N ASP A 359 -20.19 14.41 8.11
CA ASP A 359 -20.41 15.86 8.01
C ASP A 359 -19.97 16.60 9.27
N TYR A 360 -19.63 17.87 9.11
CA TYR A 360 -19.35 18.77 10.22
C TYR A 360 -20.62 19.17 10.97
N THR A 361 -20.62 18.97 12.28
CA THR A 361 -21.68 19.47 13.18
C THR A 361 -21.27 20.77 13.87
N THR A 362 -22.19 21.41 14.57
CA THR A 362 -21.88 22.55 15.46
C THR A 362 -20.82 22.19 16.52
N LYS A 363 -20.75 20.93 16.96
CA LYS A 363 -19.75 20.48 17.93
C LYS A 363 -18.35 20.41 17.33
N TYR A 364 -18.23 19.98 16.06
CA TYR A 364 -16.97 20.00 15.33
C TYR A 364 -16.38 21.41 15.26
N GLU A 365 -17.20 22.40 14.92
CA GLU A 365 -16.75 23.80 14.88
C GLU A 365 -16.42 24.34 16.27
N ALA A 366 -17.16 23.94 17.31
CA ALA A 366 -16.84 24.30 18.69
C ALA A 366 -15.47 23.75 19.14
N ILE A 367 -15.12 22.51 18.76
CA ILE A 367 -13.79 21.94 19.02
C ILE A 367 -12.73 22.78 18.32
N ARG A 368 -12.91 23.10 17.04
CA ARG A 368 -11.98 23.92 16.25
C ARG A 368 -11.74 25.29 16.86
N GLU A 369 -12.81 25.98 17.24
CA GLU A 369 -12.72 27.30 17.86
C GLU A 369 -11.96 27.24 19.20
N LEU A 370 -12.29 26.27 20.05
CA LEU A 370 -11.66 26.12 21.36
C LEU A 370 -10.19 25.68 21.22
N MET A 371 -9.87 24.77 20.30
CA MET A 371 -8.48 24.36 20.06
C MET A 371 -7.62 25.51 19.55
N LYS A 372 -8.13 26.38 18.69
CA LYS A 372 -7.43 27.62 18.29
C LYS A 372 -7.14 28.55 19.46
N GLN A 373 -7.97 28.52 20.51
CA GLN A 373 -7.83 29.37 21.69
C GLN A 373 -6.92 28.76 22.77
N TYR A 374 -7.00 27.45 22.99
CA TYR A 374 -6.37 26.76 24.11
C TYR A 374 -5.12 25.96 23.72
N ASN A 375 -4.97 25.55 22.46
CA ASN A 375 -3.75 24.89 22.02
C ASN A 375 -2.59 25.90 22.02
N THR A 376 -1.53 25.57 22.74
CA THR A 376 -0.35 26.43 22.91
C THR A 376 0.85 25.96 22.12
N ILE A 377 0.72 24.81 21.45
CA ILE A 377 1.74 24.25 20.57
C ILE A 377 1.45 24.74 19.15
N GLU A 378 2.39 25.49 18.58
CA GLU A 378 2.35 25.92 17.19
C GLU A 378 2.92 24.80 16.30
N THR A 379 2.04 23.90 15.85
CA THR A 379 2.34 22.84 14.86
C THR A 379 1.44 23.00 13.64
N TYR A 380 1.85 22.42 12.52
CA TYR A 380 0.98 22.28 11.36
C TYR A 380 -0.38 21.69 11.75
N THR A 381 -1.45 22.20 11.14
CA THR A 381 -2.81 21.67 11.24
C THR A 381 -3.41 21.76 9.84
N PRO A 382 -3.84 20.62 9.24
CA PRO A 382 -4.36 20.62 7.89
C PRO A 382 -5.69 21.38 7.83
N ASP A 383 -6.03 21.87 6.63
CA ASP A 383 -7.36 22.37 6.37
C ASP A 383 -8.39 21.22 6.36
N PRO A 384 -9.61 21.46 6.86
CA PRO A 384 -10.66 20.45 6.84
C PRO A 384 -11.06 20.13 5.39
N PRO A 385 -11.16 18.85 5.00
CA PRO A 385 -11.63 18.45 3.68
C PRO A 385 -13.00 19.04 3.32
N GLU A 386 -13.31 19.19 2.04
CA GLU A 386 -14.68 19.54 1.64
C GLU A 386 -15.66 18.40 1.96
N VAL A 387 -16.88 18.75 2.40
CA VAL A 387 -17.94 17.77 2.59
C VAL A 387 -18.46 17.37 1.21
N LYS A 388 -18.35 16.07 0.87
CA LYS A 388 -18.91 15.53 -0.37
C LYS A 388 -20.43 15.73 -0.40
N GLU A 389 -20.96 16.20 -1.51
CA GLU A 389 -22.40 16.42 -1.66
C GLU A 389 -23.13 15.06 -1.72
N ARG A 390 -24.10 14.85 -0.83
CA ARG A 390 -24.99 13.68 -0.86
C ARG A 390 -26.06 13.85 -1.93
N ARG A 391 -26.37 12.77 -2.65
CA ARG A 391 -27.50 12.75 -3.59
C ARG A 391 -28.68 11.93 -3.06
N VAL A 392 -29.86 12.37 -3.46
CA VAL A 392 -31.10 11.58 -3.34
C VAL A 392 -31.30 10.89 -4.68
N TYR A 393 -31.11 9.58 -4.71
CA TYR A 393 -31.40 8.77 -5.89
C TYR A 393 -32.92 8.57 -6.05
N ASP A 394 -33.36 8.30 -7.28
CA ASP A 394 -34.77 8.03 -7.58
C ASP A 394 -35.27 6.78 -6.82
N SER A 395 -36.58 6.75 -6.55
CA SER A 395 -37.22 5.58 -5.92
C SER A 395 -37.03 4.33 -6.77
N LEU A 396 -36.56 3.25 -6.15
CA LEU A 396 -36.30 1.99 -6.83
C LEU A 396 -37.55 1.11 -6.90
N ASP A 397 -37.84 0.62 -8.11
CA ASP A 397 -38.83 -0.42 -8.31
C ASP A 397 -38.24 -1.78 -7.91
N LEU A 398 -38.99 -2.54 -7.10
CA LEU A 398 -38.64 -3.92 -6.78
C LEU A 398 -38.75 -4.78 -8.05
N ASN A 399 -37.66 -5.40 -8.45
CA ASN A 399 -37.55 -6.17 -9.70
C ASN A 399 -37.40 -7.67 -9.48
N GLY A 400 -37.40 -8.14 -8.23
CA GLY A 400 -37.39 -9.57 -7.91
C GLY A 400 -37.89 -9.85 -6.50
N GLN A 401 -38.47 -11.03 -6.30
CA GLN A 401 -38.87 -11.56 -5.00
C GLN A 401 -38.47 -13.03 -4.87
N LEU A 402 -37.82 -13.39 -3.75
CA LEU A 402 -37.60 -14.78 -3.35
C LEU A 402 -38.47 -15.11 -2.15
N ARG A 403 -39.30 -16.14 -2.29
CA ARG A 403 -40.22 -16.57 -1.23
C ARG A 403 -39.46 -17.35 -0.16
N PHE A 404 -40.01 -17.40 1.04
CA PHE A 404 -39.40 -18.10 2.16
C PHE A 404 -38.99 -19.56 1.85
N GLU A 405 -39.86 -20.30 1.18
CA GLU A 405 -39.58 -21.69 0.76
C GLU A 405 -38.45 -21.81 -0.28
N ASP A 406 -38.23 -20.79 -1.10
CA ASP A 406 -37.11 -20.73 -2.04
C ASP A 406 -35.81 -20.39 -1.29
N ILE A 407 -35.88 -19.49 -0.30
CA ILE A 407 -34.75 -19.15 0.57
C ILE A 407 -34.25 -20.40 1.30
N LEU A 408 -35.15 -21.19 1.92
CA LEU A 408 -34.77 -22.42 2.61
C LEU A 408 -34.19 -23.48 1.66
N ARG A 409 -34.70 -23.57 0.43
CA ARG A 409 -34.16 -24.49 -0.59
C ARG A 409 -32.75 -24.11 -1.04
N GLN A 410 -32.42 -22.82 -0.97
CA GLN A 410 -31.12 -22.28 -1.37
C GLN A 410 -30.18 -22.05 -0.18
N ALA A 411 -30.59 -22.35 1.05
CA ALA A 411 -29.74 -22.23 2.22
C ALA A 411 -28.52 -23.17 2.10
N PRO A 412 -27.29 -22.68 2.39
CA PRO A 412 -26.07 -23.44 2.14
C PRO A 412 -25.95 -24.64 3.08
N ASP A 413 -26.44 -24.49 4.30
CA ASP A 413 -26.39 -25.50 5.34
C ASP A 413 -27.81 -25.93 5.74
N LYS A 414 -27.94 -27.23 6.00
CA LYS A 414 -29.15 -27.86 6.51
C LYS A 414 -28.74 -28.91 7.53
N ILE A 415 -29.18 -28.74 8.78
CA ILE A 415 -28.82 -29.60 9.90
C ILE A 415 -30.05 -30.36 10.37
N GLU A 416 -30.01 -31.68 10.34
CA GLU A 416 -31.04 -32.52 10.95
C GLU A 416 -30.64 -32.84 12.39
N SER A 417 -31.54 -32.60 13.35
CA SER A 417 -31.28 -32.84 14.77
C SER A 417 -32.55 -33.23 15.52
N ASP A 418 -32.47 -34.22 16.40
CA ASP A 418 -33.60 -34.62 17.23
C ASP A 418 -33.99 -33.55 18.27
N VAL A 419 -33.05 -32.66 18.62
CA VAL A 419 -33.24 -31.53 19.51
C VAL A 419 -32.97 -30.22 18.77
N ALA A 420 -33.61 -29.13 19.20
CA ALA A 420 -33.29 -27.81 18.68
C ALA A 420 -31.90 -27.38 19.20
N LEU A 421 -31.01 -26.93 18.30
CA LEU A 421 -29.67 -26.45 18.63
C LEU A 421 -29.61 -24.92 18.55
N SER A 422 -28.86 -24.28 19.45
CA SER A 422 -28.58 -22.85 19.37
C SER A 422 -27.61 -22.53 18.23
N MET A 423 -27.56 -21.28 17.81
CA MET A 423 -26.67 -20.81 16.73
C MET A 423 -25.21 -21.22 16.97
N GLU A 424 -24.72 -21.03 18.19
CA GLU A 424 -23.34 -21.33 18.57
C GLU A 424 -23.04 -22.82 18.51
N MET A 425 -24.01 -23.69 18.78
CA MET A 425 -23.83 -25.15 18.83
C MET A 425 -23.97 -25.83 17.47
N LEU A 426 -24.30 -25.09 16.40
CA LEU A 426 -24.41 -25.66 15.07
C LEU A 426 -23.05 -26.19 14.56
N PRO A 427 -22.99 -27.36 13.93
CA PRO A 427 -21.75 -27.92 13.39
C PRO A 427 -21.37 -27.31 12.03
N ILE A 428 -21.40 -25.98 11.92
CA ILE A 428 -21.05 -25.21 10.72
C ILE A 428 -19.81 -24.34 10.97
N ASN A 429 -19.27 -23.69 9.94
CA ASN A 429 -18.16 -22.73 10.04
C ASN A 429 -16.94 -23.31 10.76
N GLN A 430 -16.47 -24.47 10.30
CA GLN A 430 -15.39 -25.22 10.95
C GLN A 430 -15.68 -25.55 12.42
N ASN A 431 -16.95 -25.82 12.72
CA ASN A 431 -17.43 -26.06 14.08
C ASN A 431 -17.33 -24.82 14.99
N SER A 432 -17.29 -23.61 14.44
CA SER A 432 -17.42 -22.34 15.17
C SER A 432 -18.88 -21.95 15.42
N GLY A 433 -19.83 -22.61 14.73
CA GLY A 433 -21.25 -22.28 14.81
C GLY A 433 -21.64 -21.07 13.98
N GLN A 434 -22.89 -20.65 14.14
CA GLN A 434 -23.45 -19.44 13.53
C GLN A 434 -23.23 -18.24 14.45
N SER A 435 -22.60 -17.18 13.94
CA SER A 435 -22.34 -15.97 14.73
C SER A 435 -23.54 -15.02 14.73
N TYR A 436 -24.20 -14.84 13.59
CA TYR A 436 -25.22 -13.81 13.38
C TYR A 436 -26.25 -14.19 12.32
N GLY A 437 -27.21 -13.30 12.05
CA GLY A 437 -28.28 -13.50 11.08
C GLY A 437 -29.51 -14.19 11.67
N TYR A 438 -30.06 -15.14 10.93
CA TYR A 438 -31.32 -15.82 11.27
C TYR A 438 -31.12 -17.32 11.39
N ILE A 439 -31.92 -17.99 12.23
CA ILE A 439 -31.96 -19.45 12.33
C ILE A 439 -33.41 -19.92 12.20
N VAL A 440 -33.64 -20.93 11.36
CA VAL A 440 -34.98 -21.48 11.11
C VAL A 440 -35.06 -22.90 11.63
N TYR A 441 -36.04 -23.19 12.46
CA TYR A 441 -36.41 -24.53 12.89
C TYR A 441 -37.65 -24.99 12.13
N HIS A 442 -37.47 -25.96 11.25
CA HIS A 442 -38.46 -26.44 10.30
C HIS A 442 -38.94 -27.85 10.68
N ARG A 443 -40.25 -28.07 10.57
CA ARG A 443 -40.91 -29.38 10.65
C ARG A 443 -41.91 -29.53 9.52
N GLU A 444 -41.91 -30.69 8.89
CA GLU A 444 -42.90 -31.08 7.89
C GLU A 444 -43.71 -32.31 8.33
N GLY A 445 -44.86 -32.52 7.69
CA GLY A 445 -45.68 -33.72 7.89
C GLY A 445 -46.46 -33.73 9.21
N LEU A 446 -46.71 -32.58 9.83
CA LEU A 446 -47.43 -32.48 11.10
C LEU A 446 -48.94 -32.53 10.90
N ASP A 447 -49.62 -33.42 11.64
CA ASP A 447 -51.08 -33.36 11.77
C ASP A 447 -51.43 -32.41 12.92
N ILE A 448 -51.99 -31.24 12.57
CA ILE A 448 -52.31 -30.15 13.50
C ILE A 448 -53.83 -30.06 13.66
N PRO A 449 -54.42 -30.56 14.77
CA PRO A 449 -55.84 -30.40 15.06
C PRO A 449 -56.31 -28.94 15.10
N ALA A 450 -57.62 -28.71 14.90
CA ALA A 450 -58.22 -27.40 15.07
C ALA A 450 -58.03 -26.85 16.50
N ASN A 451 -57.67 -25.57 16.61
CA ASN A 451 -57.32 -24.87 17.86
C ASN A 451 -56.09 -25.44 18.57
N SER A 452 -55.16 -26.03 17.81
CA SER A 452 -53.91 -26.52 18.40
C SER A 452 -53.04 -25.40 18.93
N LEU A 453 -52.29 -25.72 19.98
CA LEU A 453 -51.50 -24.79 20.76
C LEU A 453 -50.01 -25.08 20.60
N LEU A 454 -49.24 -24.12 20.12
CA LEU A 454 -47.79 -24.18 20.16
C LEU A 454 -47.31 -23.54 21.45
N THR A 455 -46.52 -24.27 22.23
CA THR A 455 -45.88 -23.77 23.46
C THR A 455 -44.37 -23.87 23.29
N ILE A 456 -43.63 -22.81 23.58
CA ILE A 456 -42.16 -22.87 23.70
C ILE A 456 -41.83 -22.66 25.17
N THR A 457 -41.05 -23.56 25.79
CA THR A 457 -40.67 -23.42 27.19
C THR A 457 -39.54 -22.40 27.37
N GLY A 458 -39.37 -21.93 28.61
CA GLY A 458 -38.30 -20.99 28.92
C GLY A 458 -38.52 -19.63 28.25
N HIS A 459 -37.44 -18.84 28.14
CA HIS A 459 -37.48 -17.58 27.43
C HIS A 459 -36.77 -17.76 26.09
N VAL A 460 -37.48 -17.55 24.98
CA VAL A 460 -36.80 -17.30 23.72
C VAL A 460 -36.24 -15.89 23.81
N ARG A 461 -34.91 -15.76 23.71
CA ARG A 461 -34.18 -14.54 24.05
C ARG A 461 -34.13 -13.52 22.92
N ASP A 462 -34.82 -13.82 21.82
CA ASP A 462 -34.82 -13.09 20.56
C ASP A 462 -36.25 -13.08 19.98
N THR A 463 -36.46 -12.43 18.83
CA THR A 463 -37.77 -12.44 18.17
C THR A 463 -38.02 -13.77 17.45
N VAL A 464 -39.16 -14.41 17.70
CA VAL A 464 -39.67 -15.57 16.96
C VAL A 464 -40.80 -15.16 16.01
N MET A 465 -40.69 -15.58 14.75
CA MET A 465 -41.82 -15.62 13.80
C MET A 465 -42.27 -17.07 13.64
N VAL A 466 -43.59 -17.30 13.67
CA VAL A 466 -44.20 -18.63 13.52
C VAL A 466 -45.02 -18.68 12.23
N LEU A 467 -44.65 -19.60 11.34
CA LEU A 467 -45.37 -19.85 10.10
C LEU A 467 -45.95 -21.27 10.10
N VAL A 468 -47.16 -21.41 9.59
CA VAL A 468 -47.78 -22.71 9.31
C VAL A 468 -48.13 -22.76 7.83
N ASN A 469 -47.65 -23.77 7.10
CA ASN A 469 -47.79 -23.86 5.65
C ASN A 469 -47.40 -22.55 4.92
N ASN A 470 -46.25 -21.97 5.32
CA ASN A 470 -45.73 -20.68 4.81
C ASN A 470 -46.60 -19.45 5.09
N VAL A 471 -47.66 -19.56 5.90
CA VAL A 471 -48.49 -18.43 6.31
C VAL A 471 -48.05 -17.93 7.67
N LEU A 472 -47.61 -16.68 7.72
CA LEU A 472 -47.31 -16.00 8.98
C LEU A 472 -48.58 -15.85 9.81
N LEU A 473 -48.57 -16.34 11.04
CA LEU A 473 -49.72 -16.24 11.92
C LEU A 473 -49.89 -14.81 12.44
N SER A 474 -51.05 -14.19 12.18
CA SER A 474 -51.34 -12.79 12.51
C SER A 474 -51.30 -12.46 14.01
N ASN A 475 -51.41 -13.45 14.88
CA ASN A 475 -51.23 -13.26 16.33
C ASN A 475 -49.76 -13.12 16.75
N ALA A 476 -48.81 -13.36 15.82
CA ALA A 476 -47.38 -13.26 16.07
C ALA A 476 -46.80 -11.86 15.75
N LEU A 477 -47.52 -11.00 15.01
CA LEU A 477 -47.10 -9.62 14.68
C LEU A 477 -48.33 -8.74 14.39
N THR A 478 -48.87 -7.98 15.37
CA THR A 478 -49.86 -6.92 15.09
C THR A 478 -49.64 -5.63 15.88
N SER A 479 -49.57 -4.55 15.08
CA SER A 479 -49.86 -3.14 15.34
C SER A 479 -48.90 -2.32 16.23
N ARG A 480 -48.51 -1.20 15.61
CA ARG A 480 -47.82 0.02 16.07
C ARG A 480 -48.28 0.62 17.42
N ASP A 481 -49.34 0.10 18.04
CA ASP A 481 -49.92 0.58 19.32
C ASP A 481 -49.60 -0.36 20.52
N ARG A 482 -48.52 -1.17 20.43
CA ARG A 482 -47.97 -1.93 21.56
C ARG A 482 -46.43 -1.89 21.60
N LEU A 483 -45.86 -0.77 21.17
CA LEU A 483 -44.41 -0.49 21.28
C LEU A 483 -44.03 -0.09 22.72
N ASP A 484 -45.00 0.06 23.61
CA ASP A 484 -44.91 0.58 24.98
C ASP A 484 -44.13 -0.32 25.97
N THR A 485 -43.68 -1.48 25.52
CA THR A 485 -42.68 -2.35 26.14
C THR A 485 -42.52 -3.46 25.13
N PHE A 486 -41.33 -3.59 24.52
CA PHE A 486 -41.06 -4.53 23.43
C PHE A 486 -41.79 -5.82 23.71
N GLY A 487 -42.69 -6.18 22.79
CA GLY A 487 -43.40 -7.44 22.81
C GLY A 487 -42.40 -8.57 22.66
N TYR A 488 -41.59 -8.81 23.71
CA TYR A 488 -41.28 -10.15 24.11
C TYR A 488 -42.64 -10.82 24.15
N TRP A 489 -42.92 -11.67 23.18
CA TRP A 489 -43.41 -12.94 23.62
C TRP A 489 -42.29 -13.50 24.52
N ARG A 490 -42.28 -13.08 25.79
CA ARG A 490 -41.99 -13.99 26.87
C ARG A 490 -43.05 -15.05 26.66
N ILE A 491 -42.75 -16.03 25.81
CA ILE A 491 -43.43 -17.30 25.85
C ILE A 491 -42.96 -17.95 27.14
N GLU A 492 -43.23 -17.33 28.28
CA GLU A 492 -43.06 -17.94 29.58
C GLU A 492 -44.28 -18.86 29.73
N ASN A 493 -44.23 -20.01 29.06
CA ASN A 493 -45.38 -20.87 28.82
C ASN A 493 -46.49 -20.19 27.99
N GLY A 494 -46.09 -19.41 26.98
CA GLY A 494 -47.02 -18.75 26.06
C GLY A 494 -47.59 -19.75 25.05
N ASN A 495 -48.89 -19.64 24.85
CA ASN A 495 -49.68 -20.58 24.09
C ASN A 495 -50.13 -19.89 22.80
N ILE A 496 -49.53 -20.23 21.66
CA ILE A 496 -49.88 -19.69 20.34
C ILE A 496 -50.90 -20.63 19.69
N THR A 497 -52.13 -20.17 19.49
CA THR A 497 -53.10 -20.93 18.69
C THR A 497 -52.68 -20.92 17.23
N LEU A 498 -52.29 -22.09 16.70
CA LEU A 498 -51.72 -22.23 15.35
C LEU A 498 -52.76 -22.08 14.24
N THR A 499 -53.96 -22.61 14.45
CA THR A 499 -55.01 -22.64 13.43
C THR A 499 -56.37 -22.89 14.07
N THR A 500 -57.44 -22.35 13.49
CA THR A 500 -58.83 -22.64 13.88
C THR A 500 -59.42 -23.86 13.19
N GLU A 501 -58.72 -24.41 12.17
CA GLU A 501 -59.11 -25.59 11.40
C GLU A 501 -58.03 -26.68 11.50
N ALA A 502 -58.42 -27.94 11.30
CA ALA A 502 -57.45 -29.04 11.33
C ALA A 502 -56.66 -29.11 10.01
N LEU A 503 -55.34 -29.26 10.10
CA LEU A 503 -54.42 -29.37 8.97
C LEU A 503 -53.73 -30.74 9.04
N ASN A 504 -53.65 -31.46 7.92
CA ASN A 504 -52.93 -32.73 7.84
C ASN A 504 -51.66 -32.55 7.01
N GLY A 505 -50.55 -33.13 7.45
CA GLY A 505 -49.26 -33.03 6.77
C GLY A 505 -48.71 -31.60 6.63
N ALA A 506 -49.00 -30.74 7.61
CA ALA A 506 -48.61 -29.33 7.59
C ALA A 506 -47.10 -29.12 7.83
N THR A 507 -46.60 -27.97 7.41
CA THR A 507 -45.28 -27.45 7.82
C THR A 507 -45.42 -26.46 8.98
N LEU A 508 -44.42 -26.44 9.86
CA LEU A 508 -44.25 -25.48 10.93
C LEU A 508 -42.81 -24.94 10.88
N ASP A 509 -42.69 -23.62 10.78
CA ASP A 509 -41.40 -22.93 10.78
C ASP A 509 -41.32 -21.94 11.94
N LEU A 510 -40.24 -22.01 12.71
CA LEU A 510 -39.87 -21.03 13.73
C LEU A 510 -38.63 -20.28 13.26
N ILE A 511 -38.77 -19.00 12.96
CA ILE A 511 -37.67 -18.15 12.49
C ILE A 511 -37.23 -17.26 13.64
N ILE A 512 -35.95 -17.31 13.99
CA ILE A 512 -35.35 -16.52 15.06
C ILE A 512 -34.26 -15.61 14.50
N GLU A 513 -34.36 -14.32 14.78
CA GLU A 513 -33.36 -13.31 14.37
C GLU A 513 -32.44 -12.98 15.54
N ASN A 514 -31.12 -12.97 15.32
CA ASN A 514 -30.16 -12.47 16.30
C ASN A 514 -30.16 -10.93 16.33
N TRP A 515 -30.58 -10.34 17.46
CA TRP A 515 -30.55 -8.88 17.70
C TRP A 515 -29.26 -8.38 18.38
N GLY A 516 -28.19 -9.16 18.26
CA GLY A 516 -26.94 -8.91 18.94
C GLY A 516 -26.89 -9.52 20.35
N ARG A 517 -25.71 -9.93 20.78
CA ARG A 517 -25.42 -10.38 22.15
C ARG A 517 -25.08 -9.19 23.02
N VAL A 518 -25.38 -9.31 24.31
CA VAL A 518 -25.07 -8.27 25.28
C VAL A 518 -23.57 -8.00 25.34
N GLY A 519 -23.19 -6.78 24.99
CA GLY A 519 -21.84 -6.24 25.17
C GLY A 519 -21.70 -5.66 26.56
N PHE A 520 -22.59 -4.74 26.96
CA PHE A 520 -22.53 -4.04 28.24
C PHE A 520 -23.57 -4.54 29.26
N GLY A 521 -23.11 -4.90 30.46
CA GLY A 521 -23.93 -5.37 31.59
C GLY A 521 -23.51 -6.74 32.13
N ASN A 522 -24.29 -7.28 33.07
CA ASN A 522 -23.88 -8.48 33.86
C ASN A 522 -24.21 -9.84 33.21
N PHE A 523 -24.62 -9.86 31.94
CA PHE A 523 -25.22 -11.04 31.31
C PHE A 523 -24.57 -11.43 29.98
N TYR A 524 -23.36 -11.98 30.05
CA TYR A 524 -22.54 -12.36 28.88
C TYR A 524 -22.98 -13.64 28.16
N TYR A 525 -23.62 -14.60 28.85
CA TYR A 525 -23.89 -15.94 28.29
C TYR A 525 -25.23 -16.00 27.54
N GLN A 526 -25.27 -15.38 26.37
CA GLN A 526 -26.43 -15.31 25.49
C GLN A 526 -26.30 -16.19 24.25
N TYR A 527 -26.65 -17.47 24.40
CA TYR A 527 -26.91 -18.33 23.25
C TYR A 527 -28.12 -17.82 22.46
N LYS A 528 -27.99 -17.83 21.13
CA LYS A 528 -29.00 -17.34 20.19
C LYS A 528 -29.77 -18.49 19.54
N GLY A 529 -31.06 -18.28 19.25
CA GLY A 529 -31.96 -19.35 18.79
C GLY A 529 -32.66 -20.09 19.93
N LEU A 530 -33.03 -21.36 19.70
CA LEU A 530 -33.58 -22.26 20.71
C LEU A 530 -32.45 -22.99 21.44
N THR A 531 -32.50 -22.96 22.77
CA THR A 531 -31.55 -23.66 23.66
C THR A 531 -32.20 -24.90 24.27
N ASP A 532 -31.45 -25.68 25.05
CA ASP A 532 -31.99 -26.81 25.84
C ASP A 532 -33.13 -26.42 26.79
N SER A 533 -33.22 -25.14 27.16
CA SER A 533 -34.31 -24.61 27.98
C SER A 533 -35.60 -24.31 27.18
N ASN A 534 -35.51 -24.33 25.85
CA ASN A 534 -36.57 -23.96 24.91
C ASN A 534 -37.16 -25.17 24.17
N ARG A 535 -37.81 -26.05 24.90
CA ARG A 535 -38.56 -27.19 24.35
C ARG A 535 -39.86 -26.71 23.71
N VAL A 536 -40.19 -27.26 22.55
CA VAL A 536 -41.36 -26.83 21.77
C VAL A 536 -42.42 -27.92 21.84
N PHE A 537 -43.66 -27.57 22.19
CA PHE A 537 -44.78 -28.48 22.34
C PHE A 537 -45.92 -28.10 21.40
N LEU A 538 -46.56 -29.11 20.82
CA LEU A 538 -47.84 -29.00 20.14
C LEU A 538 -48.92 -29.68 21.00
N ASN A 539 -49.85 -28.87 21.54
CA ASN A 539 -50.93 -29.21 22.47
C ASN A 539 -50.55 -29.79 23.84
N ASP A 540 -49.47 -30.57 23.93
CA ASP A 540 -48.83 -31.15 25.13
C ASP A 540 -47.70 -32.14 24.72
N GLU A 541 -47.56 -32.44 23.42
CA GLU A 541 -46.53 -33.33 22.87
C GLU A 541 -45.31 -32.51 22.42
N GLU A 542 -44.13 -32.88 22.89
CA GLU A 542 -42.90 -32.22 22.46
C GLU A 542 -42.56 -32.57 21.02
N LEU A 543 -42.21 -31.54 20.25
CA LEU A 543 -41.70 -31.66 18.89
C LEU A 543 -40.20 -31.97 18.92
N SER A 544 -39.83 -33.09 18.31
CA SER A 544 -38.43 -33.51 18.05
C SER A 544 -38.13 -33.56 16.55
N SER A 545 -36.91 -33.92 16.17
CA SER A 545 -36.52 -34.19 14.77
C SER A 545 -36.71 -32.97 13.85
N TRP A 546 -35.98 -31.91 14.20
CA TRP A 546 -35.92 -30.63 13.53
C TRP A 546 -34.98 -30.66 12.32
N THR A 547 -35.42 -30.01 11.25
CA THR A 547 -34.51 -29.51 10.23
C THR A 547 -34.17 -28.07 10.57
N ILE A 548 -32.88 -27.74 10.70
CA ILE A 548 -32.40 -26.42 11.10
C ILE A 548 -31.65 -25.78 9.93
N TYR A 549 -32.04 -24.55 9.56
CA TYR A 549 -31.38 -23.76 8.53
C TYR A 549 -30.74 -22.50 9.14
N PRO A 550 -29.41 -22.42 9.22
CA PRO A 550 -28.71 -21.18 9.55
C PRO A 550 -28.67 -20.28 8.32
N LEU A 551 -29.13 -19.04 8.47
CA LEU A 551 -29.19 -18.03 7.42
C LEU A 551 -28.31 -16.84 7.83
N GLU A 552 -27.00 -16.98 7.62
CA GLU A 552 -26.00 -15.96 7.98
C GLU A 552 -25.92 -14.81 6.97
N PHE A 553 -26.46 -15.00 5.76
CA PHE A 553 -26.41 -14.04 4.64
C PHE A 553 -24.99 -13.55 4.37
N LYS A 554 -24.03 -14.49 4.35
CA LYS A 554 -22.64 -14.23 3.96
C LYS A 554 -22.55 -13.69 2.54
N LYS A 555 -21.52 -12.88 2.27
CA LYS A 555 -21.27 -12.29 0.93
C LYS A 555 -21.30 -13.38 -0.16
N SER A 556 -20.61 -14.48 0.11
CA SER A 556 -20.52 -15.67 -0.77
C SER A 556 -21.88 -16.33 -1.04
N TRP A 557 -22.78 -16.39 -0.07
CA TRP A 557 -24.12 -16.95 -0.28
C TRP A 557 -25.05 -15.96 -1.00
N ASN A 558 -25.03 -14.69 -0.60
CA ASN A 558 -25.88 -13.65 -1.18
C ASN A 558 -25.65 -13.48 -2.68
N GLN A 559 -24.40 -13.59 -3.14
CA GLN A 559 -24.03 -13.52 -4.55
C GLN A 559 -24.63 -14.66 -5.39
N ASN A 560 -25.00 -15.77 -4.77
CA ASN A 560 -25.49 -16.98 -5.43
C ASN A 560 -27.01 -17.19 -5.33
N LEU A 561 -27.74 -16.25 -4.71
CA LEU A 561 -29.20 -16.31 -4.63
C LEU A 561 -29.83 -16.11 -6.02
N GLY A 562 -30.40 -17.18 -6.57
CA GLY A 562 -30.99 -17.24 -7.92
C GLY A 562 -32.51 -17.45 -7.91
N ASP A 563 -33.12 -17.47 -9.11
CA ASP A 563 -34.56 -17.74 -9.33
C ASP A 563 -35.54 -16.71 -8.71
N TRP A 564 -35.18 -15.42 -8.75
CA TRP A 564 -36.06 -14.33 -8.34
C TRP A 564 -37.37 -14.34 -9.16
N GLY A 565 -38.50 -14.51 -8.49
CA GLY A 565 -39.84 -14.43 -9.07
C GLY A 565 -40.35 -12.99 -9.19
N SER A 566 -41.54 -12.83 -9.79
CA SER A 566 -42.24 -11.55 -9.83
C SER A 566 -42.74 -11.14 -8.43
N VAL A 567 -42.64 -9.86 -8.11
CA VAL A 567 -43.14 -9.29 -6.85
C VAL A 567 -44.66 -9.41 -6.77
N GLU A 568 -45.18 -10.04 -5.73
CA GLU A 568 -46.62 -10.12 -5.45
C GLU A 568 -47.06 -9.10 -4.39
N GLU A 569 -48.05 -8.26 -4.70
CA GLU A 569 -48.54 -7.18 -3.82
C GLU A 569 -49.19 -7.66 -2.50
N SER A 570 -49.52 -8.95 -2.36
CA SER A 570 -50.39 -9.45 -1.29
C SER A 570 -49.80 -10.55 -0.40
N GLN A 571 -48.48 -10.78 -0.43
CA GLN A 571 -47.87 -11.82 0.40
C GLN A 571 -47.68 -11.36 1.85
N SER A 572 -48.20 -12.14 2.80
CA SER A 572 -47.95 -11.99 4.24
C SER A 572 -46.86 -12.98 4.68
N GLY A 573 -45.66 -12.51 5.00
CA GLY A 573 -44.57 -13.33 5.54
C GLY A 573 -43.17 -12.86 5.15
N PRO A 574 -42.11 -13.51 5.66
CA PRO A 574 -40.71 -13.22 5.29
C PRO A 574 -40.44 -13.56 3.83
N ALA A 575 -39.70 -12.68 3.15
CA ALA A 575 -39.24 -12.84 1.78
C ALA A 575 -37.99 -11.98 1.58
N LEU A 576 -37.19 -12.30 0.58
CA LEU A 576 -36.17 -11.38 0.07
C LEU A 576 -36.75 -10.62 -1.12
N TYR A 577 -36.43 -9.34 -1.19
CA TYR A 577 -36.77 -8.48 -2.30
C TYR A 577 -35.49 -7.96 -2.93
N LYS A 578 -35.49 -7.85 -4.26
CA LYS A 578 -34.39 -7.30 -5.04
C LYS A 578 -34.84 -6.02 -5.71
N ALA A 579 -33.97 -5.02 -5.65
CA ALA A 579 -34.01 -3.83 -6.48
C ALA A 579 -32.62 -3.63 -7.09
N THR A 580 -32.54 -2.86 -8.17
CA THR A 580 -31.27 -2.54 -8.83
C THR A 580 -31.23 -1.05 -9.12
N LEU A 581 -30.16 -0.41 -8.67
CA LEU A 581 -29.83 0.98 -8.95
C LEU A 581 -28.60 0.96 -9.85
N THR A 582 -28.63 1.70 -10.96
CA THR A 582 -27.47 1.97 -11.81
C THR A 582 -27.06 3.42 -11.58
N ILE A 583 -25.78 3.64 -11.29
CA ILE A 583 -25.18 4.95 -11.04
C ILE A 583 -23.97 5.04 -11.97
N ASP A 584 -23.80 6.15 -12.66
CA ASP A 584 -22.59 6.41 -13.45
C ASP A 584 -21.42 6.72 -12.49
N ASP A 585 -20.20 6.33 -12.82
CA ASP A 585 -19.04 6.43 -11.90
C ASP A 585 -18.78 7.86 -11.41
N ASP A 586 -18.96 8.87 -12.28
CA ASP A 586 -18.84 10.30 -11.95
C ASP A 586 -19.93 10.80 -10.97
N ASP A 587 -20.99 10.02 -10.75
CA ASP A 587 -22.19 10.37 -9.98
C ASP A 587 -22.31 9.60 -8.65
N ILE A 588 -21.31 8.79 -8.28
CA ILE A 588 -21.29 8.03 -7.03
C ILE A 588 -21.06 8.98 -5.84
N THR A 589 -22.06 9.06 -4.96
CA THR A 589 -22.03 9.89 -3.74
C THR A 589 -22.76 9.19 -2.59
N ASP A 590 -22.50 9.61 -1.35
CA ASP A 590 -23.17 9.07 -0.17
C ASP A 590 -24.69 9.32 -0.21
N THR A 591 -25.47 8.36 0.29
CA THR A 591 -26.93 8.46 0.38
C THR A 591 -27.49 7.66 1.56
N PHE A 592 -28.74 7.90 1.92
CA PHE A 592 -29.49 7.10 2.91
C PHE A 592 -30.66 6.38 2.23
N ILE A 593 -30.83 5.09 2.54
CA ILE A 593 -31.97 4.32 2.04
C ILE A 593 -33.20 4.60 2.91
N ASP A 594 -34.24 5.19 2.31
CA ASP A 594 -35.51 5.45 3.01
C ASP A 594 -36.38 4.19 3.09
N MET A 595 -36.40 3.57 4.26
CA MET A 595 -37.16 2.33 4.52
C MET A 595 -38.56 2.60 5.09
N ARG A 596 -39.06 3.85 5.11
CA ARG A 596 -40.41 4.15 5.61
C ARG A 596 -41.46 3.42 4.77
N GLY A 597 -42.32 2.63 5.45
CA GLY A 597 -43.34 1.80 4.80
C GLY A 597 -43.02 0.31 4.86
N TRP A 598 -41.75 -0.05 5.08
CA TRP A 598 -41.34 -1.39 5.49
C TRP A 598 -41.53 -1.57 7.00
N VAL A 599 -41.76 -2.81 7.44
CA VAL A 599 -41.96 -3.12 8.87
C VAL A 599 -40.65 -3.48 9.54
N ARG A 600 -39.88 -4.40 8.94
CA ARG A 600 -38.61 -4.91 9.45
C ARG A 600 -37.88 -5.71 8.38
N GLY A 601 -36.56 -5.65 8.36
CA GLY A 601 -35.70 -6.43 7.47
C GLY A 601 -34.25 -6.05 7.63
N SER A 602 -33.39 -6.72 6.86
CA SER A 602 -31.99 -6.36 6.68
C SER A 602 -31.78 -5.93 5.23
N VAL A 603 -30.84 -5.01 5.00
CA VAL A 603 -30.48 -4.55 3.65
C VAL A 603 -29.04 -4.93 3.39
N TRP A 604 -28.82 -5.55 2.23
CA TRP A 604 -27.49 -5.84 1.73
C TRP A 604 -27.34 -5.13 0.40
N ILE A 605 -26.24 -4.41 0.24
CA ILE A 605 -25.88 -3.81 -1.03
C ILE A 605 -24.87 -4.75 -1.66
N GLN A 606 -25.26 -5.37 -2.76
CA GLN A 606 -24.31 -5.98 -3.66
C GLN A 606 -23.98 -4.91 -4.70
N VAL A 607 -22.73 -4.45 -4.69
CA VAL A 607 -22.19 -3.74 -5.85
C VAL A 607 -22.09 -4.77 -6.95
N LEU A 608 -23.15 -4.81 -7.76
CA LEU A 608 -23.05 -5.36 -9.09
C LEU A 608 -22.29 -4.28 -9.83
N LEU A 609 -21.04 -4.56 -10.20
CA LEU A 609 -20.50 -3.92 -11.39
C LEU A 609 -21.43 -4.35 -12.51
N THR A 610 -22.52 -3.59 -12.70
CA THR A 610 -23.29 -3.69 -13.91
C THR A 610 -22.37 -3.17 -14.97
N ALA A 611 -21.59 -4.07 -15.57
CA ALA A 611 -21.82 -4.38 -16.97
C ALA A 611 -23.27 -3.99 -17.30
N LEU A 612 -23.45 -2.77 -17.82
CA LEU A 612 -24.71 -2.19 -18.25
C LEU A 612 -25.59 -3.29 -18.86
N ALA A 613 -26.87 -3.31 -18.50
CA ALA A 613 -27.79 -4.30 -19.03
C ALA A 613 -27.85 -4.20 -20.56
N ALA A 614 -27.16 -5.13 -21.19
CA ALA A 614 -27.18 -5.51 -22.58
C ALA A 614 -27.14 -4.34 -23.59
N SER A 615 -25.97 -3.72 -23.65
CA SER A 615 -25.25 -3.75 -24.93
C SER A 615 -24.31 -4.96 -24.96
N ALA A 616 -24.81 -6.18 -24.65
CA ALA A 616 -23.97 -7.37 -24.45
C ALA A 616 -22.67 -7.06 -23.66
N ASP A 617 -22.80 -6.63 -22.40
CA ASP A 617 -21.65 -6.14 -21.66
C ASP A 617 -20.60 -7.23 -21.40
N LEU A 618 -19.36 -6.84 -21.60
CA LEU A 618 -18.22 -7.72 -21.77
C LEU A 618 -17.65 -8.12 -20.41
N PRO A 619 -17.21 -9.38 -20.20
CA PRO A 619 -16.57 -9.80 -18.95
C PRO A 619 -15.21 -9.11 -18.76
N THR A 620 -14.72 -9.00 -17.52
CA THR A 620 -13.29 -8.70 -17.28
C THR A 620 -12.39 -9.77 -17.89
N LEU A 621 -11.11 -9.48 -18.06
CA LEU A 621 -10.15 -10.45 -18.58
C LEU A 621 -10.09 -11.69 -17.68
N TYR A 622 -10.01 -11.50 -16.36
CA TYR A 622 -9.97 -12.63 -15.43
C TYR A 622 -11.26 -13.43 -15.46
N GLU A 623 -12.45 -12.80 -15.41
CA GLU A 623 -13.72 -13.53 -15.53
C GLU A 623 -13.77 -14.35 -16.82
N TYR A 624 -13.35 -13.78 -17.95
CA TYR A 624 -13.33 -14.49 -19.23
C TYR A 624 -12.48 -15.76 -19.16
N TYR A 625 -11.29 -15.70 -18.56
CA TYR A 625 -10.36 -16.82 -18.52
C TYR A 625 -10.51 -17.74 -17.30
N THR A 626 -11.13 -17.32 -16.19
CA THR A 626 -11.16 -18.08 -14.93
C THR A 626 -12.55 -18.43 -14.41
N ALA A 627 -13.64 -18.00 -15.06
CA ALA A 627 -15.01 -18.31 -14.62
C ALA A 627 -15.30 -19.81 -14.40
N ASP A 628 -14.61 -20.68 -15.14
CA ASP A 628 -14.75 -22.15 -15.05
C ASP A 628 -13.76 -22.79 -14.03
N GLY A 629 -13.11 -21.97 -13.20
CA GLY A 629 -11.97 -22.34 -12.37
C GLY A 629 -10.66 -22.40 -13.17
N ILE A 630 -9.52 -22.37 -12.48
CA ILE A 630 -8.19 -22.48 -13.10
C ILE A 630 -7.77 -23.94 -13.17
N SER A 631 -7.56 -24.45 -14.38
CA SER A 631 -7.18 -25.83 -14.66
C SER A 631 -5.82 -25.96 -15.33
N SER A 632 -5.38 -24.93 -16.06
CA SER A 632 -4.08 -24.88 -16.72
C SER A 632 -3.63 -23.44 -16.98
N GLY A 633 -2.32 -23.20 -17.00
CA GLY A 633 -1.71 -21.95 -17.44
C GLY A 633 -1.74 -21.77 -18.96
N LEU A 634 -0.85 -20.92 -19.47
CA LEU A 634 -0.70 -20.65 -20.89
C LEU A 634 -0.05 -21.84 -21.62
N SER A 635 -0.68 -22.30 -22.70
CA SER A 635 -0.19 -23.37 -23.57
C SER A 635 0.21 -22.86 -24.94
N ALA A 636 1.28 -23.46 -25.48
CA ALA A 636 1.87 -23.16 -26.78
C ALA A 636 2.14 -24.43 -27.62
N ASP A 637 1.38 -25.50 -27.38
CA ASP A 637 1.52 -26.81 -28.05
C ASP A 637 0.73 -26.89 -29.38
N GLN A 638 0.02 -25.82 -29.71
CA GLN A 638 -0.78 -25.65 -30.92
C GLN A 638 -0.42 -24.32 -31.59
N PRO A 639 -0.80 -24.04 -32.85
CA PRO A 639 -0.32 -22.86 -33.59
C PRO A 639 -0.92 -21.51 -33.11
N TYR A 640 -1.53 -21.47 -31.93
CA TYR A 640 -2.12 -20.31 -31.27
C TYR A 640 -2.02 -20.49 -29.74
N PHE A 641 -2.03 -19.39 -28.98
CA PHE A 641 -2.01 -19.52 -27.52
C PHE A 641 -3.37 -19.92 -26.98
N ILE A 642 -3.35 -20.76 -25.95
CA ILE A 642 -4.53 -21.12 -25.17
C ILE A 642 -4.21 -20.84 -23.70
N LEU A 643 -5.01 -20.00 -23.04
CA LEU A 643 -4.94 -19.78 -21.60
C LEU A 643 -6.18 -20.42 -20.95
N ASN A 644 -5.96 -21.31 -19.99
CA ASN A 644 -7.02 -22.01 -19.27
C ASN A 644 -8.13 -22.60 -20.18
N GLY A 645 -7.74 -23.23 -21.28
CA GLY A 645 -8.65 -23.86 -22.25
C GLY A 645 -9.31 -22.91 -23.25
N LYS A 646 -9.07 -21.59 -23.19
CA LYS A 646 -9.62 -20.58 -24.12
C LYS A 646 -8.51 -19.96 -24.97
N ASN A 647 -8.78 -19.69 -26.24
CA ASN A 647 -7.81 -19.04 -27.13
C ASN A 647 -7.50 -17.63 -26.61
N ILE A 648 -6.24 -17.23 -26.73
CA ILE A 648 -5.78 -15.87 -26.41
C ILE A 648 -4.84 -15.36 -27.50
N THR A 649 -4.97 -14.08 -27.86
CA THR A 649 -3.90 -13.32 -28.49
C THR A 649 -3.34 -12.39 -27.42
N ILE A 650 -2.04 -12.47 -27.16
CA ILE A 650 -1.39 -11.62 -26.17
C ILE A 650 -1.12 -10.27 -26.82
N TYR A 651 -1.77 -9.23 -26.31
CA TYR A 651 -1.51 -7.82 -26.62
C TYR A 651 -0.81 -7.23 -25.39
N SER A 652 0.51 -7.26 -25.43
CA SER A 652 1.36 -6.89 -24.32
C SER A 652 2.05 -5.55 -24.55
N GLY A 653 2.37 -4.85 -23.46
CA GLY A 653 3.21 -3.66 -23.47
C GLY A 653 4.24 -3.74 -22.36
N THR A 654 5.50 -3.45 -22.70
CA THR A 654 6.57 -3.45 -21.71
C THR A 654 6.52 -2.18 -20.87
N MET A 655 6.61 -2.38 -19.55
CA MET A 655 6.67 -1.34 -18.54
C MET A 655 7.60 -1.78 -17.40
N HIS A 656 8.67 -1.02 -17.16
CA HIS A 656 9.66 -1.36 -16.13
C HIS A 656 9.31 -0.68 -14.82
N TYR A 657 8.94 -1.46 -13.80
CA TYR A 657 8.57 -0.92 -12.49
C TYR A 657 9.70 -0.09 -11.85
N PHE A 658 10.95 -0.46 -12.10
CA PHE A 658 12.15 0.23 -11.60
C PHE A 658 12.47 1.55 -12.32
N ARG A 659 11.74 1.91 -13.37
CA ARG A 659 11.86 3.19 -14.10
C ARG A 659 10.71 4.16 -13.83
N ILE A 660 9.75 3.77 -12.97
CA ILE A 660 8.51 4.52 -12.72
C ILE A 660 8.32 4.65 -11.21
N PRO A 661 8.01 5.85 -10.67
CA PRO A 661 7.71 6.00 -9.25
C PRO A 661 6.58 5.04 -8.83
N PRO A 662 6.70 4.33 -7.69
CA PRO A 662 5.68 3.37 -7.24
C PRO A 662 4.27 3.94 -7.11
N GLN A 663 4.18 5.22 -6.75
CA GLN A 663 2.95 6.00 -6.65
C GLN A 663 2.22 6.10 -7.99
N TYR A 664 2.92 5.91 -9.10
CA TYR A 664 2.41 6.04 -10.46
C TYR A 664 2.16 4.70 -11.17
N TRP A 665 2.60 3.57 -10.61
CA TRP A 665 2.40 2.25 -11.24
C TRP A 665 0.94 2.00 -11.62
N ARG A 666 -0.01 2.26 -10.71
CA ARG A 666 -1.44 2.02 -10.97
C ARG A 666 -1.96 2.83 -12.15
N ASP A 667 -1.64 4.13 -12.19
CA ASP A 667 -2.05 4.99 -13.31
C ASP A 667 -1.48 4.47 -14.64
N ARG A 668 -0.19 4.11 -14.67
CA ARG A 668 0.45 3.65 -15.91
C ARG A 668 -0.16 2.31 -16.37
N LEU A 669 -0.39 1.37 -15.45
CA LEU A 669 -1.04 0.08 -15.72
C LEU A 669 -2.48 0.27 -16.23
N ARG A 670 -3.25 1.15 -15.60
CA ARG A 670 -4.61 1.47 -16.04
C ARG A 670 -4.64 2.06 -17.45
N LYS A 671 -3.71 2.96 -17.78
CA LYS A 671 -3.54 3.49 -19.15
C LYS A 671 -3.24 2.39 -20.16
N LEU A 672 -2.37 1.43 -19.81
CA LEU A 672 -2.09 0.27 -20.65
C LEU A 672 -3.36 -0.57 -20.89
N ARG A 673 -4.12 -0.88 -19.82
CA ARG A 673 -5.39 -1.62 -19.95
C ARG A 673 -6.44 -0.84 -20.75
N ALA A 674 -6.58 0.46 -20.54
CA ALA A 674 -7.51 1.34 -21.26
C ALA A 674 -7.19 1.50 -22.76
N ALA A 675 -5.97 1.18 -23.19
CA ALA A 675 -5.60 1.04 -24.60
C ALA A 675 -6.01 -0.31 -25.21
N GLY A 676 -6.56 -1.23 -24.42
CA GLY A 676 -7.03 -2.55 -24.87
C GLY A 676 -6.00 -3.66 -24.75
N LEU A 677 -4.80 -3.38 -24.25
CA LEU A 677 -3.79 -4.41 -23.96
C LEU A 677 -4.31 -5.31 -22.83
N ASN A 678 -3.97 -6.59 -22.89
CA ASN A 678 -4.40 -7.59 -21.91
C ASN A 678 -3.26 -8.12 -21.03
N THR A 679 -2.03 -7.71 -21.32
CA THR A 679 -0.84 -8.19 -20.65
C THR A 679 0.13 -7.03 -20.45
N VAL A 680 0.81 -6.99 -19.31
CA VAL A 680 2.00 -6.16 -19.10
C VAL A 680 3.23 -7.05 -19.02
N GLU A 681 4.32 -6.59 -19.59
CA GLU A 681 5.61 -7.28 -19.51
C GLU A 681 6.60 -6.45 -18.71
N THR A 682 7.40 -7.10 -17.86
CA THR A 682 8.48 -6.42 -17.13
C THR A 682 9.74 -7.28 -16.95
N TYR A 683 10.91 -6.65 -17.09
CA TYR A 683 12.21 -7.20 -16.68
C TYR A 683 12.42 -7.13 -15.17
N VAL A 684 13.39 -7.92 -14.66
CA VAL A 684 13.85 -7.86 -13.26
C VAL A 684 15.36 -7.54 -13.20
N PRO A 685 15.78 -6.36 -12.72
CA PRO A 685 17.18 -5.94 -12.72
C PRO A 685 17.94 -6.51 -11.51
N TRP A 686 18.74 -7.56 -11.73
CA TRP A 686 19.50 -8.22 -10.66
C TRP A 686 20.38 -7.23 -9.88
N ASN A 687 21.03 -6.28 -10.56
CA ASN A 687 21.90 -5.29 -9.93
C ASN A 687 21.19 -4.39 -8.89
N LEU A 688 19.89 -4.13 -9.02
CA LEU A 688 19.13 -3.40 -8.00
C LEU A 688 18.67 -4.31 -6.87
N HIS A 689 18.33 -5.56 -7.18
CA HIS A 689 17.88 -6.52 -6.18
C HIS A 689 19.01 -7.16 -5.37
N GLU A 690 20.25 -7.09 -5.84
CA GLU A 690 21.45 -7.52 -5.12
C GLU A 690 22.59 -6.50 -5.33
N PRO A 691 22.46 -5.26 -4.80
CA PRO A 691 23.39 -4.16 -5.06
C PRO A 691 24.77 -4.39 -4.46
N GLU A 692 24.86 -5.20 -3.42
CA GLU A 692 26.08 -5.69 -2.77
C GLU A 692 26.03 -7.22 -2.65
N ASP A 693 27.17 -7.89 -2.70
CA ASP A 693 27.25 -9.36 -2.76
C ASP A 693 26.54 -10.02 -1.56
N GLY A 694 25.42 -10.71 -1.82
CA GLY A 694 24.63 -11.41 -0.81
C GLY A 694 23.63 -10.55 -0.03
N LEU A 695 23.51 -9.24 -0.33
CA LEU A 695 22.53 -8.34 0.29
C LEU A 695 21.41 -8.06 -0.72
N PHE A 696 20.19 -8.47 -0.38
CA PHE A 696 19.03 -8.37 -1.26
C PHE A 696 18.08 -7.23 -0.86
N ASP A 697 17.42 -6.63 -1.84
CA ASP A 697 16.34 -5.67 -1.64
C ASP A 697 15.16 -5.96 -2.59
N PHE A 698 14.00 -6.25 -2.00
CA PHE A 698 12.73 -6.46 -2.70
C PHE A 698 11.61 -5.57 -2.13
N GLY A 699 11.95 -4.38 -1.61
CA GLY A 699 11.01 -3.44 -1.02
C GLY A 699 11.29 -3.07 0.44
N ASP A 700 12.23 -3.77 1.09
CA ASP A 700 12.54 -3.67 2.52
C ASP A 700 14.05 -3.76 2.84
N GLY A 701 14.92 -3.75 1.83
CA GLY A 701 16.36 -3.98 1.99
C GLY A 701 17.21 -2.77 2.36
N GLY A 702 16.64 -1.55 2.41
CA GLY A 702 17.33 -0.33 2.82
C GLY A 702 18.15 0.35 1.73
N SER A 703 18.04 -0.05 0.46
CA SER A 703 18.75 0.61 -0.64
C SER A 703 18.09 1.95 -1.02
N ASP A 704 18.83 2.82 -1.73
CA ASP A 704 18.28 4.08 -2.22
C ASP A 704 17.12 3.88 -3.22
N MET A 705 17.03 2.70 -3.86
CA MET A 705 15.95 2.32 -4.77
C MET A 705 14.87 1.47 -4.10
N GLN A 706 14.94 1.19 -2.80
CA GLN A 706 14.08 0.23 -2.08
C GLN A 706 12.60 0.34 -2.47
N GLN A 707 12.06 1.57 -2.53
CA GLN A 707 10.65 1.82 -2.79
C GLN A 707 10.18 1.27 -4.16
N PHE A 708 11.09 1.19 -5.13
CA PHE A 708 10.84 0.67 -6.47
C PHE A 708 10.90 -0.85 -6.54
N LEU A 709 11.49 -1.54 -5.56
CA LEU A 709 11.93 -2.93 -5.73
C LEU A 709 10.91 -3.97 -5.27
N ASP A 710 9.72 -3.55 -4.85
CA ASP A 710 8.63 -4.45 -4.50
C ASP A 710 7.91 -4.98 -5.76
N ILE A 711 8.55 -5.98 -6.38
CA ILE A 711 8.03 -6.65 -7.58
C ILE A 711 6.70 -7.37 -7.31
N GLN A 712 6.48 -7.92 -6.12
CA GLN A 712 5.24 -8.61 -5.79
C GLN A 712 4.07 -7.62 -5.79
N LYS A 713 4.26 -6.45 -5.17
CA LYS A 713 3.28 -5.37 -5.17
C LYS A 713 2.98 -4.86 -6.58
N TYR A 714 4.01 -4.66 -7.40
CA TYR A 714 3.80 -4.26 -8.80
C TYR A 714 2.96 -5.28 -9.59
N ILE A 715 3.27 -6.58 -9.46
CA ILE A 715 2.57 -7.66 -10.16
C ILE A 715 1.12 -7.80 -9.65
N LYS A 716 0.89 -7.73 -8.34
CA LYS A 716 -0.48 -7.72 -7.77
C LYS A 716 -1.29 -6.53 -8.27
N MET A 717 -0.69 -5.35 -8.34
CA MET A 717 -1.35 -4.16 -8.89
C MET A 717 -1.70 -4.32 -10.37
N ALA A 718 -0.87 -5.00 -11.16
CA ALA A 718 -1.22 -5.34 -12.55
C ALA A 718 -2.43 -6.29 -12.61
N GLN A 719 -2.52 -7.28 -11.72
CA GLN A 719 -3.68 -8.15 -11.61
C GLN A 719 -4.96 -7.37 -11.29
N GLU A 720 -4.90 -6.45 -10.32
CA GLU A 720 -6.01 -5.59 -9.92
C GLU A 720 -6.49 -4.66 -11.05
N GLU A 721 -5.58 -4.23 -11.93
CA GLU A 721 -5.90 -3.47 -13.15
C GLU A 721 -6.28 -4.36 -14.35
N ASP A 722 -6.69 -5.60 -14.09
CA ASP A 722 -7.20 -6.58 -15.07
C ASP A 722 -6.18 -6.95 -16.17
N LEU A 723 -4.89 -7.05 -15.83
CA LEU A 723 -3.81 -7.45 -16.73
C LEU A 723 -3.20 -8.79 -16.33
N PHE A 724 -2.85 -9.60 -17.34
CA PHE A 724 -1.87 -10.68 -17.16
C PHE A 724 -0.45 -10.12 -17.14
N VAL A 725 0.50 -10.93 -16.69
CA VAL A 725 1.91 -10.54 -16.56
C VAL A 725 2.82 -11.54 -17.28
N ILE A 726 3.78 -11.01 -18.03
CA ILE A 726 4.97 -11.73 -18.49
C ILE A 726 6.17 -11.21 -17.70
N VAL A 727 6.90 -12.10 -17.02
CA VAL A 727 8.11 -11.73 -16.28
C VAL A 727 9.34 -12.15 -17.06
N ARG A 728 10.23 -11.22 -17.35
CA ARG A 728 11.53 -11.51 -17.96
C ARG A 728 12.62 -11.49 -16.87
N SER A 729 12.84 -12.67 -16.29
CA SER A 729 13.53 -12.85 -15.01
C SER A 729 15.05 -12.57 -15.01
N GLY A 730 15.66 -12.36 -16.17
CA GLY A 730 17.12 -12.20 -16.30
C GLY A 730 17.84 -13.55 -16.43
N PRO A 731 19.05 -13.75 -15.87
CA PRO A 731 19.78 -12.83 -14.99
C PRO A 731 20.39 -11.63 -15.75
N TYR A 732 20.45 -11.71 -17.09
CA TYR A 732 20.79 -10.61 -17.98
C TYR A 732 19.55 -10.10 -18.68
N ILE A 733 19.32 -8.80 -18.69
CA ILE A 733 18.13 -8.16 -19.27
C ILE A 733 18.44 -7.21 -20.43
N CYS A 734 19.71 -6.86 -20.69
CA CYS A 734 20.07 -5.80 -21.65
C CYS A 734 19.38 -4.46 -21.27
N ALA A 735 18.23 -4.18 -21.87
CA ALA A 735 17.28 -3.12 -21.52
C ALA A 735 17.86 -1.70 -21.47
N GLU A 736 18.99 -1.44 -22.11
CA GLU A 736 19.72 -0.17 -22.02
C GLU A 736 19.99 0.24 -20.56
N TRP A 737 20.18 -0.76 -19.72
CA TRP A 737 20.32 -0.65 -18.29
C TRP A 737 21.74 -1.01 -17.87
N GLU A 738 22.20 -0.41 -16.78
CA GLU A 738 23.55 -0.60 -16.23
C GLU A 738 24.00 -2.07 -16.26
N TRP A 739 25.03 -2.35 -17.07
CA TRP A 739 25.62 -3.67 -17.36
C TRP A 739 24.60 -4.78 -17.70
N GLY A 740 23.49 -4.41 -18.34
CA GLY A 740 22.42 -5.34 -18.69
C GLY A 740 21.74 -5.96 -17.48
N GLY A 741 21.74 -5.27 -16.33
CA GLY A 741 21.17 -5.75 -15.07
C GLY A 741 22.14 -6.56 -14.23
N PHE A 742 23.39 -6.79 -14.65
CA PHE A 742 24.36 -7.50 -13.81
C PHE A 742 24.91 -6.62 -12.68
N PRO A 743 25.02 -7.15 -11.45
CA PRO A 743 25.67 -6.43 -10.37
C PRO A 743 27.17 -6.30 -10.62
N SER A 744 27.72 -5.09 -10.42
CA SER A 744 29.13 -4.79 -10.70
C SER A 744 30.12 -5.65 -9.90
N TRP A 745 29.72 -6.11 -8.71
CA TRP A 745 30.56 -6.91 -7.83
C TRP A 745 30.94 -8.27 -8.46
N LEU A 746 30.25 -8.74 -9.51
CA LEU A 746 30.69 -9.90 -10.28
C LEU A 746 32.08 -9.71 -10.88
N LEU A 747 32.44 -8.47 -11.29
CA LEU A 747 33.77 -8.13 -11.83
C LEU A 747 34.90 -8.33 -10.80
N ARG A 748 34.58 -8.51 -9.52
CA ARG A 748 35.60 -8.83 -8.52
C ARG A 748 36.16 -10.24 -8.67
N THR A 749 35.39 -11.14 -9.28
CA THR A 749 35.82 -12.51 -9.53
C THR A 749 36.68 -12.56 -10.80
N ASP A 750 37.99 -12.71 -10.61
CA ASP A 750 38.93 -12.77 -11.73
C ASP A 750 38.60 -13.92 -12.69
N GLY A 751 38.44 -13.58 -13.97
CA GLY A 751 38.18 -14.55 -15.03
C GLY A 751 36.76 -15.12 -15.07
N ILE A 752 35.80 -14.55 -14.32
CA ILE A 752 34.39 -14.95 -14.41
C ILE A 752 33.88 -14.80 -15.85
N LYS A 753 33.11 -15.78 -16.31
CA LYS A 753 32.46 -15.76 -17.62
C LYS A 753 30.95 -15.62 -17.47
N VAL A 754 30.46 -14.39 -17.44
CA VAL A 754 29.01 -14.12 -17.39
C VAL A 754 28.30 -14.66 -18.62
N ARG A 755 27.03 -15.04 -18.47
CA ARG A 755 26.19 -15.65 -19.52
C ARG A 755 26.75 -16.96 -20.11
N THR A 756 27.42 -17.76 -19.28
CA THR A 756 27.92 -19.10 -19.64
C THR A 756 27.67 -20.10 -18.50
N SER A 757 27.97 -21.38 -18.72
CA SER A 757 27.89 -22.44 -17.72
C SER A 757 29.03 -22.42 -16.69
N ASP A 758 29.77 -21.31 -16.60
CA ASP A 758 30.81 -21.10 -15.60
C ASP A 758 30.27 -21.38 -14.19
N PRO A 759 30.88 -22.32 -13.43
CA PRO A 759 30.34 -22.74 -12.14
C PRO A 759 30.25 -21.61 -11.10
N THR A 760 31.15 -20.62 -11.19
CA THR A 760 31.16 -19.49 -10.26
C THR A 760 30.02 -18.54 -10.59
N PHE A 761 29.86 -18.18 -11.87
CA PHE A 761 28.73 -17.38 -12.34
C PHE A 761 27.40 -18.05 -12.01
N MET A 762 27.25 -19.34 -12.31
CA MET A 762 26.02 -20.09 -12.02
C MET A 762 25.71 -20.23 -10.52
N THR A 763 26.72 -20.13 -9.65
CA THR A 763 26.51 -20.08 -8.19
C THR A 763 25.80 -18.79 -7.80
N TYR A 764 26.24 -17.65 -8.34
CA TYR A 764 25.61 -16.35 -8.09
C TYR A 764 24.21 -16.25 -8.70
N VAL A 765 24.03 -16.72 -9.95
CA VAL A 765 22.71 -16.77 -10.59
C VAL A 765 21.73 -17.63 -9.78
N ARG A 766 22.16 -18.81 -9.32
CA ARG A 766 21.33 -19.67 -8.47
C ARG A 766 20.88 -18.95 -7.21
N ARG A 767 21.79 -18.29 -6.50
CA ARG A 767 21.47 -17.55 -5.27
C ARG A 767 20.41 -16.47 -5.54
N TYR A 768 20.58 -15.70 -6.61
CA TYR A 768 19.62 -14.66 -7.00
C TYR A 768 18.26 -15.24 -7.39
N PHE A 769 18.23 -16.27 -8.23
CA PHE A 769 16.99 -16.90 -8.68
C PHE A 769 16.25 -17.63 -7.56
N ASP A 770 16.97 -18.29 -6.63
CA ASP A 770 16.34 -18.92 -5.46
C ASP A 770 15.58 -17.88 -4.61
N LYS A 771 16.04 -16.61 -4.58
CA LYS A 771 15.32 -15.50 -3.95
C LYS A 771 14.18 -15.00 -4.82
N LEU A 772 14.48 -14.52 -6.03
CA LEU A 772 13.49 -13.93 -6.93
C LEU A 772 12.31 -14.88 -7.18
N LEU A 773 12.59 -16.12 -7.60
CA LEU A 773 11.55 -17.04 -8.04
C LEU A 773 10.64 -17.46 -6.88
N SER A 774 11.16 -17.53 -5.65
CA SER A 774 10.35 -17.84 -4.47
C SER A 774 9.24 -16.81 -4.23
N LEU A 775 9.49 -15.53 -4.55
CA LEU A 775 8.51 -14.44 -4.42
C LEU A 775 7.42 -14.51 -5.49
N LEU A 776 7.70 -15.19 -6.62
CA LEU A 776 6.80 -15.26 -7.77
C LEU A 776 5.91 -16.50 -7.76
N ILE A 777 6.13 -17.46 -6.84
CA ILE A 777 5.40 -18.75 -6.83
C ILE A 777 3.89 -18.53 -6.74
N GLU A 778 3.43 -17.72 -5.79
CA GLU A 778 2.01 -17.45 -5.55
C GLU A 778 1.37 -16.57 -6.64
N LEU A 779 2.19 -15.87 -7.42
CA LEU A 779 1.76 -14.96 -8.46
C LEU A 779 1.60 -15.65 -9.84
N GLN A 780 1.90 -16.95 -9.93
CA GLN A 780 1.64 -17.75 -11.11
C GLN A 780 0.13 -17.86 -11.37
N PHE A 781 -0.26 -17.79 -12.64
CA PHE A 781 -1.66 -17.92 -13.06
C PHE A 781 -2.29 -19.22 -12.58
N THR A 782 -1.55 -20.33 -12.64
CA THR A 782 -1.97 -21.64 -12.10
C THR A 782 -2.24 -21.65 -10.59
N ASN A 783 -1.74 -20.66 -9.85
CA ASN A 783 -1.99 -20.45 -8.42
C ASN A 783 -2.97 -19.30 -8.14
N GLY A 784 -3.62 -18.75 -9.17
CA GLY A 784 -4.57 -17.64 -9.04
C GLY A 784 -3.98 -16.24 -9.24
N GLY A 785 -2.67 -16.13 -9.52
CA GLY A 785 -2.01 -14.86 -9.82
C GLY A 785 -2.08 -14.43 -11.30
N PRO A 786 -1.36 -13.38 -11.70
CA PRO A 786 -1.43 -12.86 -13.07
C PRO A 786 -0.33 -13.40 -14.01
N ILE A 787 0.71 -14.06 -13.51
CA ILE A 787 1.88 -14.44 -14.33
C ILE A 787 1.51 -15.61 -15.24
N ILE A 788 1.50 -15.39 -16.56
CA ILE A 788 1.14 -16.40 -17.57
C ILE A 788 2.34 -16.97 -18.32
N ALA A 789 3.47 -16.26 -18.33
CA ALA A 789 4.71 -16.71 -18.94
C ALA A 789 5.93 -16.08 -18.28
N MET A 790 7.08 -16.76 -18.39
CA MET A 790 8.36 -16.27 -17.92
C MET A 790 9.46 -16.51 -18.96
N GLN A 791 10.28 -15.49 -19.20
CA GLN A 791 11.44 -15.60 -20.07
C GLN A 791 12.69 -16.07 -19.31
N VAL A 792 13.43 -17.00 -19.91
CA VAL A 792 14.56 -17.71 -19.28
C VAL A 792 15.89 -16.95 -19.36
N GLU A 793 16.17 -16.32 -20.48
CA GLU A 793 17.36 -15.48 -20.73
C GLU A 793 16.97 -14.45 -21.79
N ASN A 794 17.80 -13.46 -22.08
CA ASN A 794 17.48 -12.40 -23.02
C ASN A 794 18.40 -12.37 -24.25
N GLU A 795 17.82 -12.59 -25.44
CA GLU A 795 18.51 -12.39 -26.71
C GLU A 795 19.86 -13.15 -26.81
N TYR A 796 19.87 -14.37 -26.30
CA TYR A 796 21.10 -15.15 -26.14
C TYR A 796 21.76 -15.52 -27.48
N GLY A 797 21.01 -15.59 -28.57
CA GLY A 797 21.53 -15.82 -29.91
C GLY A 797 22.46 -14.71 -30.41
N TYR A 798 22.48 -13.53 -29.77
CA TYR A 798 23.46 -12.48 -30.01
C TYR A 798 24.67 -12.54 -29.09
N SER A 799 24.74 -13.49 -28.15
CA SER A 799 25.92 -13.71 -27.32
C SER A 799 27.11 -14.11 -28.22
N PRO A 800 28.29 -13.48 -28.08
CA PRO A 800 29.49 -13.89 -28.81
C PRO A 800 30.00 -15.29 -28.45
N GLU A 801 29.65 -15.83 -27.28
CA GLU A 801 29.90 -17.23 -26.92
C GLU A 801 28.55 -17.92 -26.65
N ILE A 802 28.22 -18.91 -27.49
CA ILE A 802 26.98 -19.69 -27.37
C ILE A 802 27.25 -20.93 -26.52
N ASP A 803 26.61 -20.99 -25.35
CA ASP A 803 26.64 -22.10 -24.41
C ASP A 803 25.20 -22.57 -24.12
N LEU A 804 24.76 -23.66 -24.74
CA LEU A 804 23.42 -24.18 -24.53
C LEU A 804 23.27 -24.95 -23.21
N ASP A 805 24.38 -25.39 -22.60
CA ASP A 805 24.35 -26.00 -21.26
C ASP A 805 23.98 -24.95 -20.20
N TYR A 806 24.35 -23.68 -20.41
CA TYR A 806 23.89 -22.56 -19.60
C TYR A 806 22.37 -22.37 -19.67
N ILE A 807 21.80 -22.33 -20.89
CA ILE A 807 20.35 -22.20 -21.08
C ILE A 807 19.60 -23.38 -20.46
N GLN A 808 20.13 -24.61 -20.58
CA GLN A 808 19.56 -25.78 -19.90
C GLN A 808 19.60 -25.62 -18.38
N GLN A 809 20.70 -25.13 -17.81
CA GLN A 809 20.80 -24.91 -16.36
C GLN A 809 19.83 -23.83 -15.85
N LEU A 810 19.61 -22.76 -16.60
CA LEU A 810 18.59 -21.75 -16.26
C LEU A 810 17.19 -22.35 -16.30
N TYR A 811 16.87 -23.12 -17.34
CA TYR A 811 15.60 -23.86 -17.42
C TYR A 811 15.40 -24.76 -16.20
N ASP A 812 16.41 -25.59 -15.88
CA ASP A 812 16.36 -26.51 -14.74
C ASP A 812 16.22 -25.77 -13.41
N LEU A 813 16.85 -24.60 -13.28
CA LEU A 813 16.78 -23.76 -12.10
C LEU A 813 15.40 -23.12 -11.92
N ILE A 814 14.82 -22.59 -13.00
CA ILE A 814 13.49 -21.99 -12.98
C ILE A 814 12.43 -23.05 -12.67
N ARG A 815 12.48 -24.20 -13.35
CA ARG A 815 11.58 -25.34 -13.08
C ARG A 815 11.79 -25.91 -11.68
N GLY A 816 13.03 -26.01 -11.23
CA GLY A 816 13.40 -26.52 -9.91
C GLY A 816 12.89 -25.65 -8.75
N ASN A 817 12.69 -24.35 -9.00
CA ASN A 817 12.11 -23.39 -8.05
C ASN A 817 10.57 -23.32 -8.10
N GLY A 818 9.90 -24.23 -8.81
CA GLY A 818 8.44 -24.36 -8.79
C GLY A 818 7.71 -23.48 -9.79
N ILE A 819 8.40 -22.89 -10.77
CA ILE A 819 7.75 -22.17 -11.87
C ILE A 819 7.21 -23.18 -12.89
N VAL A 820 5.88 -23.23 -13.02
CA VAL A 820 5.13 -24.14 -13.90
C VAL A 820 4.60 -23.47 -15.15
N GLU A 821 4.55 -22.13 -15.19
CA GLU A 821 4.07 -21.36 -16.35
C GLU A 821 4.91 -21.56 -17.62
N LEU A 822 4.41 -21.04 -18.74
CA LEU A 822 5.08 -21.15 -20.03
C LEU A 822 6.46 -20.47 -19.98
N LEU A 823 7.50 -21.22 -20.34
CA LEU A 823 8.85 -20.69 -20.46
C LEU A 823 9.17 -20.35 -21.91
N VAL A 824 9.70 -19.15 -22.11
CA VAL A 824 9.98 -18.59 -23.43
C VAL A 824 11.42 -18.09 -23.56
N THR A 825 11.88 -17.97 -24.79
CA THR A 825 13.10 -17.26 -25.20
C THR A 825 12.77 -16.27 -26.30
N SER A 826 13.46 -15.14 -26.36
CA SER A 826 13.33 -14.16 -27.45
C SER A 826 14.68 -13.87 -28.09
N ASP A 827 14.69 -13.78 -29.42
CA ASP A 827 15.88 -13.52 -30.24
C ASP A 827 15.49 -12.84 -31.56
N GLY A 828 16.44 -12.25 -32.27
CA GLY A 828 16.20 -11.87 -33.66
C GLY A 828 15.96 -13.09 -34.56
N ALA A 829 15.06 -12.96 -35.54
CA ALA A 829 14.72 -14.07 -36.46
C ALA A 829 15.94 -14.69 -37.17
N ARG A 830 17.01 -13.91 -37.39
CA ARG A 830 18.25 -14.36 -38.05
C ARG A 830 19.13 -15.24 -37.16
N SER A 831 18.93 -15.23 -35.84
CA SER A 831 19.70 -16.04 -34.91
C SER A 831 19.38 -17.53 -34.99
N GLY A 832 18.32 -17.91 -35.72
CA GLY A 832 17.91 -19.30 -35.83
C GLY A 832 17.56 -19.87 -34.45
N THR A 833 18.02 -21.08 -34.14
CA THR A 833 17.80 -21.73 -32.84
C THR A 833 19.00 -21.62 -31.89
N THR A 834 19.93 -20.70 -32.14
CA THR A 834 21.19 -20.61 -31.38
C THR A 834 21.03 -20.10 -29.94
N GLY A 835 19.96 -19.36 -29.65
CA GLY A 835 19.65 -18.82 -28.32
C GLY A 835 18.63 -19.63 -27.51
N THR A 836 18.18 -20.78 -28.01
CA THR A 836 17.03 -21.50 -27.43
C THR A 836 17.22 -23.02 -27.38
N LEU A 837 16.35 -23.68 -26.62
CA LEU A 837 16.20 -25.12 -26.56
C LEU A 837 14.80 -25.46 -27.12
N PRO A 838 14.65 -25.69 -28.44
CA PRO A 838 13.34 -25.73 -29.10
C PRO A 838 12.35 -26.78 -28.55
N GLU A 839 12.89 -27.88 -28.00
CA GLU A 839 12.11 -28.98 -27.40
C GLU A 839 11.57 -28.63 -25.99
N LEU A 840 12.12 -27.61 -25.32
CA LEU A 840 11.78 -27.25 -23.94
C LEU A 840 11.13 -25.87 -23.82
N LEU A 841 11.44 -24.96 -24.75
CA LEU A 841 11.12 -23.54 -24.67
C LEU A 841 10.34 -23.10 -25.90
N LEU A 842 9.40 -22.17 -25.75
CA LEU A 842 8.81 -21.49 -26.89
C LEU A 842 9.75 -20.38 -27.37
N GLN A 843 10.06 -20.37 -28.66
CA GLN A 843 10.82 -19.29 -29.27
C GLN A 843 9.88 -18.15 -29.68
N THR A 844 10.31 -16.92 -29.42
CA THR A 844 9.67 -15.68 -29.86
C THR A 844 10.69 -14.83 -30.61
N VAL A 845 10.24 -13.83 -31.37
CA VAL A 845 11.14 -12.98 -32.17
C VAL A 845 11.12 -11.51 -31.75
N ASN A 846 12.25 -10.83 -31.91
CA ASN A 846 12.38 -9.40 -31.66
C ASN A 846 12.71 -8.67 -32.97
N PHE A 847 12.03 -7.54 -33.24
CA PHE A 847 12.26 -6.72 -34.42
C PHE A 847 11.60 -5.34 -34.32
N GLY A 848 12.16 -4.36 -35.05
CA GLY A 848 11.54 -3.03 -35.23
C GLY A 848 10.89 -2.84 -36.60
N SER A 849 11.09 -3.77 -37.55
CA SER A 849 10.57 -3.70 -38.92
C SER A 849 10.47 -5.08 -39.55
N ASP A 850 9.80 -5.16 -40.72
CA ASP A 850 9.59 -6.41 -41.49
C ASP A 850 8.92 -7.54 -40.69
N PRO A 851 7.65 -7.35 -40.24
CA PRO A 851 6.93 -8.38 -39.51
C PRO A 851 6.76 -9.66 -40.32
N ALA A 852 6.58 -9.56 -41.65
CA ALA A 852 6.39 -10.70 -42.52
C ALA A 852 7.62 -11.61 -42.57
N GLY A 853 8.80 -11.06 -42.88
CA GLY A 853 10.03 -11.84 -42.90
C GLY A 853 10.36 -12.47 -41.55
N SER A 854 10.12 -11.74 -40.46
CA SER A 854 10.39 -12.20 -39.10
C SER A 854 9.47 -13.35 -38.68
N PHE A 855 8.15 -13.22 -38.88
CA PHE A 855 7.19 -14.26 -38.53
C PHE A 855 7.22 -15.47 -39.46
N ASP A 856 7.47 -15.29 -40.76
CA ASP A 856 7.63 -16.42 -41.67
C ASP A 856 8.86 -17.25 -41.28
N THR A 857 9.97 -16.61 -40.91
CA THR A 857 11.16 -17.30 -40.42
C THR A 857 10.89 -18.04 -39.10
N LEU A 858 10.20 -17.40 -38.14
CA LEU A 858 9.82 -18.08 -36.89
C LEU A 858 8.93 -19.29 -37.16
N LYS A 859 7.96 -19.16 -38.07
CA LYS A 859 7.07 -20.25 -38.47
C LYS A 859 7.81 -21.40 -39.14
N GLU A 860 8.85 -21.14 -39.93
CA GLU A 860 9.70 -22.19 -40.48
C GLU A 860 10.45 -22.98 -39.39
N MET A 861 10.84 -22.31 -38.30
CA MET A 861 11.54 -22.93 -37.16
C MET A 861 10.60 -23.71 -36.22
N GLN A 862 9.36 -23.24 -36.04
CA GLN A 862 8.37 -23.85 -35.15
C GLN A 862 6.96 -23.90 -35.79
N PRO A 863 6.74 -24.74 -36.83
CA PRO A 863 5.56 -24.65 -37.71
C PRO A 863 4.20 -24.87 -37.04
N ASP A 864 4.16 -25.61 -35.94
CA ASP A 864 2.94 -25.99 -35.23
C ASP A 864 2.76 -25.24 -33.89
N ARG A 865 3.54 -24.18 -33.65
CA ARG A 865 3.57 -23.41 -32.39
C ARG A 865 3.15 -21.95 -32.63
N PRO A 866 2.70 -21.20 -31.60
CA PRO A 866 2.23 -19.84 -31.79
C PRO A 866 3.38 -18.89 -32.13
N LEU A 867 3.06 -17.82 -32.85
CA LEU A 867 4.00 -16.77 -33.20
C LEU A 867 3.83 -15.60 -32.22
N MET A 868 4.95 -15.03 -31.78
CA MET A 868 4.93 -13.84 -30.92
C MET A 868 6.13 -12.95 -31.21
N ALA A 869 5.87 -11.66 -31.36
CA ALA A 869 6.91 -10.64 -31.24
C ALA A 869 7.05 -10.31 -29.75
N MET A 870 8.14 -10.74 -29.11
CA MET A 870 8.38 -10.45 -27.68
C MET A 870 8.94 -9.04 -27.48
N GLU A 871 9.63 -8.51 -28.48
CA GLU A 871 9.95 -7.08 -28.55
C GLU A 871 9.64 -6.58 -29.95
N TYR A 872 8.51 -5.90 -30.09
CA TYR A 872 8.31 -4.94 -31.16
C TYR A 872 8.82 -3.58 -30.70
N TRP A 873 9.83 -3.02 -31.36
CA TRP A 873 10.38 -1.70 -31.02
C TRP A 873 9.62 -0.58 -31.75
N PRO A 874 8.66 0.14 -31.12
CA PRO A 874 7.82 1.14 -31.77
C PRO A 874 8.47 2.53 -31.82
N GLY A 875 9.59 2.69 -31.14
CA GLY A 875 10.44 3.87 -31.02
C GLY A 875 11.86 3.41 -30.68
N TRP A 876 12.68 4.27 -30.08
CA TRP A 876 14.06 3.96 -29.73
C TRP A 876 14.57 4.85 -28.60
N PHE A 877 15.59 4.40 -27.90
CA PHE A 877 16.26 5.16 -26.83
C PHE A 877 17.34 6.10 -27.39
N ASP A 878 17.80 7.05 -26.57
CA ASP A 878 18.81 8.02 -26.97
C ASP A 878 20.18 7.78 -26.35
N HIS A 879 21.21 8.18 -27.10
CA HIS A 879 22.57 8.36 -26.59
C HIS A 879 22.92 9.86 -26.51
N TRP A 880 23.80 10.23 -25.57
CA TRP A 880 24.17 11.64 -25.36
C TRP A 880 24.82 12.36 -26.57
N SER A 881 25.24 11.65 -27.61
CA SER A 881 25.87 12.28 -28.80
C SER A 881 24.98 12.31 -30.03
N GLU A 882 23.71 11.95 -29.90
CA GLU A 882 22.80 11.73 -31.03
C GLU A 882 21.62 12.71 -31.00
N SER A 883 20.85 12.72 -32.09
CA SER A 883 19.54 13.40 -32.10
C SER A 883 18.49 12.50 -31.45
N HIS A 884 17.49 13.11 -30.80
CA HIS A 884 16.37 12.39 -30.23
C HIS A 884 15.69 11.49 -31.26
N HIS A 885 15.61 10.19 -30.97
CA HIS A 885 15.04 9.20 -31.87
C HIS A 885 13.52 9.26 -31.83
N THR A 886 12.92 9.36 -33.02
CA THR A 886 11.47 9.28 -33.17
C THR A 886 11.10 8.42 -34.37
N VAL A 887 9.95 7.76 -34.27
CA VAL A 887 9.29 7.01 -35.33
C VAL A 887 7.95 7.67 -35.60
N SER A 888 7.72 8.05 -36.86
CA SER A 888 6.47 8.71 -37.22
C SER A 888 5.24 7.84 -36.94
N ASN A 889 4.13 8.48 -36.60
CA ASN A 889 2.84 7.81 -36.38
C ASN A 889 2.41 6.94 -37.58
N ASP A 890 2.70 7.36 -38.81
CA ASP A 890 2.37 6.61 -40.03
C ASP A 890 3.18 5.30 -40.12
N THR A 891 4.49 5.38 -39.84
CA THR A 891 5.38 4.20 -39.80
C THR A 891 4.98 3.26 -38.67
N PHE A 892 4.71 3.78 -37.47
CA PHE A 892 4.24 2.99 -36.34
C PHE A 892 2.94 2.25 -36.68
N ARG A 893 1.97 2.93 -37.29
CA ARG A 893 0.71 2.32 -37.75
C ARG A 893 0.96 1.21 -38.75
N GLU A 894 1.74 1.47 -39.79
CA GLU A 894 2.02 0.49 -40.86
C GLU A 894 2.63 -0.80 -40.29
N ILE A 895 3.63 -0.68 -39.41
CA ILE A 895 4.33 -1.83 -38.84
C ILE A 895 3.44 -2.55 -37.83
N TYR A 896 2.78 -1.83 -36.91
CA TYR A 896 1.94 -2.43 -35.88
C TYR A 896 0.72 -3.13 -36.50
N GLU A 897 0.05 -2.51 -37.47
CA GLU A 897 -1.02 -3.17 -38.22
C GLU A 897 -0.50 -4.38 -39.01
N GLY A 898 0.71 -4.28 -39.58
CA GLY A 898 1.40 -5.39 -40.21
C GLY A 898 1.59 -6.58 -39.26
N ILE A 899 1.96 -6.34 -38.00
CA ILE A 899 2.06 -7.38 -36.96
C ILE A 899 0.68 -7.98 -36.66
N LEU A 900 -0.32 -7.13 -36.40
CA LEU A 900 -1.67 -7.57 -36.03
C LEU A 900 -2.40 -8.32 -37.15
N SER A 901 -1.97 -8.15 -38.40
CA SER A 901 -2.48 -8.91 -39.55
C SER A 901 -2.00 -10.37 -39.59
N TYR A 902 -0.95 -10.71 -38.84
CA TYR A 902 -0.54 -12.09 -38.60
C TYR A 902 -1.35 -12.69 -37.44
N PRO A 903 -1.58 -14.02 -37.41
CA PRO A 903 -2.10 -14.71 -36.23
C PRO A 903 -1.00 -14.82 -35.15
N ALA A 904 -0.43 -13.69 -34.76
CA ALA A 904 0.70 -13.56 -33.86
C ALA A 904 0.32 -12.69 -32.65
N SER A 905 0.93 -12.99 -31.51
CA SER A 905 0.92 -12.10 -30.34
C SER A 905 2.02 -11.05 -30.44
N VAL A 906 1.90 -9.98 -29.67
CA VAL A 906 2.86 -8.87 -29.71
C VAL A 906 3.05 -8.27 -28.32
N ASN A 907 4.29 -7.93 -28.01
CA ASN A 907 4.67 -7.09 -26.89
C ASN A 907 5.36 -5.83 -27.41
N MET A 908 4.81 -4.65 -27.09
CA MET A 908 5.38 -3.36 -27.47
C MET A 908 6.50 -2.97 -26.50
N TYR A 909 7.75 -2.98 -26.96
CA TYR A 909 8.94 -2.59 -26.20
C TYR A 909 9.45 -1.22 -26.69
N MET A 910 9.16 -0.09 -26.05
CA MET A 910 8.39 0.10 -24.82
C MET A 910 6.96 0.55 -25.09
N PHE A 911 6.02 0.17 -24.21
CA PHE A 911 4.73 0.85 -24.15
C PHE A 911 4.81 2.11 -23.28
N HIS A 912 5.57 2.02 -22.20
CA HIS A 912 5.98 3.15 -21.38
C HIS A 912 7.41 2.91 -20.88
N GLY A 913 8.34 3.78 -21.27
CA GLY A 913 9.75 3.59 -20.95
C GLY A 913 10.18 4.15 -19.59
N GLY A 914 9.70 5.34 -19.21
CA GLY A 914 10.02 5.99 -17.94
C GLY A 914 11.42 6.62 -17.91
N THR A 915 12.10 6.54 -16.76
CA THR A 915 13.39 7.23 -16.53
C THR A 915 14.47 6.28 -16.01
N ASN A 916 15.69 6.41 -16.52
CA ASN A 916 16.90 5.84 -15.92
C ASN A 916 17.37 6.73 -14.75
N TRP A 917 16.91 6.43 -13.53
CA TRP A 917 17.27 7.23 -12.35
C TRP A 917 18.77 7.20 -12.05
N GLY A 918 19.28 8.27 -11.43
CA GLY A 918 20.63 8.34 -10.89
C GLY A 918 21.73 7.89 -11.86
N PHE A 919 22.34 6.74 -11.57
CA PHE A 919 23.49 6.18 -12.31
C PHE A 919 23.17 4.89 -13.07
N TRP A 920 21.90 4.57 -13.28
CA TRP A 920 21.49 3.25 -13.76
C TRP A 920 21.37 3.12 -15.29
N ASN A 921 21.75 4.16 -16.04
CA ASN A 921 21.78 4.13 -17.50
C ASN A 921 22.81 3.09 -18.00
N GLY A 922 22.47 2.39 -19.07
CA GLY A 922 23.41 1.54 -19.80
C GLY A 922 24.27 2.32 -20.80
N ALA A 923 24.95 1.56 -21.66
CA ALA A 923 25.72 2.08 -22.78
C ALA A 923 25.83 1.04 -23.91
N SER A 924 26.03 1.54 -25.13
CA SER A 924 26.31 0.72 -26.31
C SER A 924 27.81 0.71 -26.62
N ILE A 925 28.34 -0.45 -27.04
CA ILE A 925 29.69 -0.58 -27.63
C ILE A 925 29.56 -1.32 -28.96
N GLY A 926 29.56 -0.57 -30.06
CA GLY A 926 29.38 -1.10 -31.42
C GLY A 926 30.62 -1.77 -32.03
N SER A 927 31.81 -1.53 -31.48
CA SER A 927 33.08 -2.05 -31.98
C SER A 927 33.98 -2.55 -30.84
N GLY A 928 34.76 -3.60 -31.09
CA GLY A 928 35.69 -4.15 -30.10
C GLY A 928 36.89 -3.25 -29.77
N ASP A 929 37.07 -2.14 -30.47
CA ASP A 929 38.09 -1.12 -30.22
C ASP A 929 37.57 0.10 -29.44
N ASN A 930 36.31 0.05 -28.96
CA ASN A 930 35.64 1.09 -28.16
C ASN A 930 35.45 2.45 -28.84
N SER A 931 35.81 2.60 -30.12
CA SER A 931 35.58 3.84 -30.89
C SER A 931 34.10 4.22 -30.99
N GLN A 932 33.19 3.30 -30.65
CA GLN A 932 31.74 3.46 -30.64
C GLN A 932 31.12 3.30 -29.24
N PHE A 933 31.81 3.70 -28.17
CA PHE A 933 31.18 3.81 -26.85
C PHE A 933 30.13 4.94 -26.85
N GLN A 934 28.89 4.62 -26.52
CA GLN A 934 27.75 5.54 -26.51
C GLN A 934 26.89 5.34 -25.25
N PRO A 935 26.99 6.23 -24.25
CA PRO A 935 26.17 6.14 -23.04
C PRO A 935 24.73 6.56 -23.32
N VAL A 936 23.79 5.81 -22.73
CA VAL A 936 22.35 6.06 -22.84
C VAL A 936 21.97 7.27 -21.97
N THR A 937 20.98 8.04 -22.40
CA THR A 937 20.45 9.20 -21.66
C THR A 937 19.71 8.81 -20.38
N SER A 938 19.46 9.79 -19.51
CA SER A 938 18.63 9.59 -18.31
C SER A 938 17.17 9.36 -18.67
N SER A 939 16.63 10.13 -19.63
CA SER A 939 15.31 9.87 -20.18
C SER A 939 15.29 8.53 -20.88
N TYR A 940 14.26 7.74 -20.59
CA TYR A 940 13.92 6.54 -21.34
C TYR A 940 12.51 6.68 -21.94
N ASP A 941 12.16 7.89 -22.39
CA ASP A 941 10.89 8.19 -23.10
C ASP A 941 10.61 7.20 -24.25
N TYR A 942 11.67 6.85 -24.98
CA TYR A 942 11.68 5.84 -26.04
C TYR A 942 10.83 6.21 -27.27
N ASP A 943 10.23 7.41 -27.32
CA ASP A 943 9.13 7.74 -28.24
C ASP A 943 8.02 6.67 -28.17
N ALA A 944 7.69 6.26 -26.95
CA ALA A 944 6.72 5.22 -26.66
C ALA A 944 5.26 5.72 -26.80
N PRO A 945 4.26 4.80 -26.82
CA PRO A 945 2.86 5.15 -26.68
C PRO A 945 2.56 6.07 -25.48
N LEU A 946 3.22 5.85 -24.34
CA LEU A 946 3.22 6.80 -23.23
C LEU A 946 4.59 7.48 -23.08
N SER A 947 4.59 8.80 -22.96
CA SER A 947 5.83 9.58 -22.74
C SER A 947 6.53 9.21 -21.43
N GLU A 948 7.73 9.74 -21.19
CA GLU A 948 8.45 9.60 -19.90
C GLU A 948 7.59 9.99 -18.68
N ALA A 949 6.79 11.07 -18.78
CA ALA A 949 5.88 11.50 -17.72
C ALA A 949 4.55 10.72 -17.68
N GLY A 950 4.31 9.84 -18.65
CA GLY A 950 3.07 9.05 -18.76
C GLY A 950 1.94 9.74 -19.53
N ASP A 951 2.27 10.67 -20.44
CA ASP A 951 1.29 11.32 -21.31
C ASP A 951 0.85 10.44 -22.47
N TYR A 952 -0.38 10.66 -22.96
CA TYR A 952 -0.86 10.02 -24.18
C TYR A 952 -0.19 10.62 -25.42
N THR A 953 0.43 9.78 -26.25
CA THR A 953 0.98 10.20 -27.55
C THR A 953 0.07 9.80 -28.72
N GLY A 954 0.39 10.24 -29.93
CA GLY A 954 -0.32 9.77 -31.14
C GLY A 954 -0.28 8.25 -31.30
N LYS A 955 0.82 7.60 -30.86
CA LYS A 955 0.98 6.14 -30.92
C LYS A 955 0.03 5.42 -29.95
N TYR A 956 -0.26 6.00 -28.78
CA TYR A 956 -1.27 5.46 -27.86
C TYR A 956 -2.63 5.30 -28.53
N TYR A 957 -3.10 6.37 -29.19
CA TYR A 957 -4.40 6.35 -29.86
C TYR A 957 -4.43 5.39 -31.05
N ILE A 958 -3.32 5.28 -31.80
CA ILE A 958 -3.19 4.29 -32.89
C ILE A 958 -3.22 2.87 -32.34
N ALA A 959 -2.48 2.58 -31.27
CA ALA A 959 -2.47 1.26 -30.64
C ALA A 959 -3.86 0.88 -30.14
N LYS A 960 -4.55 1.81 -29.46
CA LYS A 960 -5.93 1.63 -28.98
C LYS A 960 -6.92 1.36 -30.12
N GLU A 961 -6.83 2.11 -31.21
CA GLU A 961 -7.66 1.89 -32.41
C GLU A 961 -7.41 0.51 -33.04
N LEU A 962 -6.14 0.16 -33.27
CA LEU A 962 -5.77 -1.08 -33.94
C LEU A 962 -6.06 -2.31 -33.08
N ILE A 963 -5.79 -2.28 -31.77
CA ILE A 963 -6.15 -3.38 -30.88
C ILE A 963 -7.67 -3.59 -30.88
N LYS A 964 -8.47 -2.52 -30.80
CA LYS A 964 -9.92 -2.61 -30.92
C LYS A 964 -10.38 -3.23 -32.26
N GLN A 965 -9.66 -2.98 -33.34
CA GLN A 965 -9.97 -3.53 -34.66
C GLN A 965 -9.62 -5.01 -34.80
N TYR A 966 -8.49 -5.46 -34.23
CA TYR A 966 -7.94 -6.80 -34.44
C TYR A 966 -8.26 -7.78 -33.31
N ASN A 967 -8.54 -7.30 -32.09
CA ASN A 967 -8.89 -8.15 -30.97
C ASN A 967 -10.32 -8.69 -31.16
N THR A 968 -10.44 -10.01 -31.30
CA THR A 968 -11.73 -10.70 -31.44
C THR A 968 -12.37 -11.04 -30.10
N ILE A 969 -11.64 -10.88 -29.00
CA ILE A 969 -12.11 -11.14 -27.64
C ILE A 969 -12.43 -9.79 -27.01
N GLU A 970 -13.72 -9.54 -26.89
CA GLU A 970 -14.22 -8.33 -26.27
C GLU A 970 -14.31 -8.56 -24.75
N THR A 971 -13.53 -7.78 -23.98
CA THR A 971 -13.54 -7.75 -22.51
C THR A 971 -13.80 -6.32 -22.04
N LEU A 972 -14.25 -6.18 -20.79
CA LEU A 972 -14.34 -4.87 -20.13
C LEU A 972 -12.98 -4.18 -20.15
N LEU A 973 -12.98 -2.90 -20.50
CA LEU A 973 -11.81 -2.03 -20.42
C LEU A 973 -12.14 -0.91 -19.42
N PRO A 974 -11.19 -0.49 -18.57
CA PRO A 974 -11.39 0.65 -17.71
C PRO A 974 -11.48 1.93 -18.55
N ASP A 975 -12.08 2.96 -17.97
CA ASP A 975 -12.05 4.29 -18.55
C ASP A 975 -10.61 4.80 -18.67
N GLN A 976 -10.41 5.64 -19.68
CA GLN A 976 -9.11 6.25 -19.92
C GLN A 976 -8.84 7.30 -18.83
N PRO A 977 -7.79 7.14 -18.00
CA PRO A 977 -7.50 8.08 -16.92
C PRO A 977 -7.24 9.52 -17.42
N GLU A 978 -7.55 10.51 -16.59
CA GLU A 978 -7.15 11.90 -16.87
C GLU A 978 -5.63 12.07 -16.77
N LEU A 979 -5.08 13.06 -17.48
CA LEU A 979 -3.67 13.39 -17.37
C LEU A 979 -3.42 14.18 -16.08
N MET A 980 -2.35 13.82 -15.38
CA MET A 980 -1.90 14.58 -14.22
C MET A 980 -1.37 15.94 -14.68
N GLU A 981 -1.70 16.99 -13.93
CA GLU A 981 -1.26 18.35 -14.24
C GLU A 981 0.24 18.50 -13.96
N ARG A 982 0.96 19.15 -14.87
CA ARG A 982 2.35 19.55 -14.68
C ARG A 982 2.48 21.03 -14.38
N GLN A 983 3.50 21.38 -13.60
CA GLN A 983 3.82 22.75 -13.25
C GLN A 983 5.25 23.10 -13.65
N ALA A 984 5.46 24.27 -14.24
CA ALA A 984 6.78 24.90 -14.26
C ALA A 984 6.88 25.74 -13.00
N TYR A 985 7.65 25.28 -12.01
CA TYR A 985 7.91 26.03 -10.80
C TYR A 985 8.77 27.27 -11.08
N ASP A 986 8.74 28.24 -10.17
CA ASP A 986 9.61 29.41 -10.25
C ASP A 986 11.08 28.99 -10.17
N SER A 987 11.95 29.76 -10.83
CA SER A 987 13.39 29.49 -10.82
C SER A 987 13.96 29.63 -9.40
N VAL A 988 14.85 28.71 -9.02
CA VAL A 988 15.48 28.67 -7.71
C VAL A 988 16.90 29.21 -7.80
N ASP A 989 17.22 30.20 -6.97
CA ASP A 989 18.58 30.70 -6.85
C ASP A 989 19.49 29.68 -6.15
N ILE A 990 20.70 29.50 -6.66
CA ILE A 990 21.74 28.75 -5.94
C ILE A 990 22.23 29.61 -4.77
N THR A 991 22.03 29.12 -3.55
CA THR A 991 22.39 29.85 -2.33
C THR A 991 23.77 29.42 -1.81
N GLU A 992 24.12 28.15 -2.01
CA GLU A 992 25.31 27.55 -1.42
C GLU A 992 26.06 26.64 -2.39
N ARG A 993 27.36 26.51 -2.13
CA ARG A 993 28.28 25.64 -2.84
C ARG A 993 29.17 24.86 -1.87
N LEU A 994 29.40 23.59 -2.16
CA LEU A 994 30.44 22.78 -1.52
C LEU A 994 31.59 22.58 -2.51
N ASN A 995 32.79 22.98 -2.11
CA ASN A 995 33.98 22.89 -2.97
C ASN A 995 34.44 21.44 -3.08
N PHE A 996 35.11 21.10 -4.20
CA PHE A 996 35.63 19.75 -4.45
C PHE A 996 36.45 19.15 -3.29
N ASP A 997 37.37 19.93 -2.69
CA ASP A 997 38.20 19.44 -1.58
C ASP A 997 37.36 19.06 -0.34
N ASP A 998 36.24 19.75 -0.10
CA ASP A 998 35.33 19.43 1.01
C ASP A 998 34.51 18.16 0.68
N ILE A 999 34.14 17.95 -0.60
CA ILE A 999 33.46 16.72 -1.07
C ILE A 999 34.36 15.50 -0.86
N ILE A 1000 35.59 15.51 -1.39
CA ILE A 1000 36.50 14.37 -1.27
C ILE A 1000 36.94 14.13 0.19
N ALA A 1001 37.04 15.18 1.01
CA ALA A 1001 37.40 15.03 2.43
C ALA A 1001 36.34 14.28 3.23
N SER A 1002 35.09 14.27 2.75
CA SER A 1002 33.97 13.51 3.33
C SER A 1002 33.87 12.06 2.81
N SER A 1003 34.63 11.70 1.78
CA SER A 1003 34.60 10.38 1.14
C SER A 1003 35.54 9.38 1.84
N PRO A 1004 35.25 8.06 1.78
CA PRO A 1004 36.21 7.03 2.17
C PRO A 1004 37.57 7.18 1.48
N VAL A 1005 38.66 6.74 2.13
CA VAL A 1005 40.01 6.88 1.57
C VAL A 1005 40.65 5.51 1.38
N VAL A 1006 41.06 5.21 0.15
CA VAL A 1006 41.82 4.00 -0.20
C VAL A 1006 43.22 4.41 -0.64
N LYS A 1007 44.26 3.72 -0.17
CA LYS A 1007 45.64 3.95 -0.61
C LYS A 1007 46.15 2.73 -1.37
N SER A 1008 46.75 2.94 -2.53
CA SER A 1008 47.27 1.86 -3.37
C SER A 1008 48.55 2.27 -4.09
N GLN A 1009 49.43 1.31 -4.37
CA GLN A 1009 50.65 1.59 -5.15
C GLN A 1009 50.35 1.86 -6.62
N ASN A 1010 49.38 1.15 -7.19
CA ASN A 1010 48.88 1.33 -8.55
C ASN A 1010 47.41 1.81 -8.51
N PRO A 1011 46.90 2.46 -9.56
CA PRO A 1011 45.47 2.72 -9.67
C PRO A 1011 44.66 1.42 -9.54
N LEU A 1012 43.48 1.49 -8.92
CA LEU A 1012 42.53 0.39 -8.80
C LEU A 1012 41.20 0.82 -9.42
N PRO A 1013 40.56 -0.02 -10.24
CA PRO A 1013 39.23 0.28 -10.76
C PRO A 1013 38.19 0.25 -9.64
N MET A 1014 37.04 0.90 -9.87
CA MET A 1014 35.95 1.11 -8.92
C MET A 1014 35.53 -0.19 -8.22
N GLU A 1015 35.40 -1.27 -8.97
CA GLU A 1015 34.90 -2.57 -8.50
C GLU A 1015 35.91 -3.28 -7.60
N LYS A 1016 37.21 -2.97 -7.72
CA LYS A 1016 38.28 -3.60 -6.91
C LYS A 1016 38.59 -2.86 -5.62
N LEU A 1017 37.89 -1.76 -5.33
CA LEU A 1017 38.05 -1.04 -4.06
C LEU A 1017 37.59 -1.92 -2.88
N PRO A 1018 38.27 -1.87 -1.72
CA PRO A 1018 37.88 -2.63 -0.53
C PRO A 1018 36.84 -1.85 0.29
N ILE A 1019 35.68 -1.55 -0.30
CA ILE A 1019 34.55 -0.82 0.29
C ILE A 1019 33.24 -1.61 0.12
N ASN A 1020 32.14 -1.14 0.74
CA ASN A 1020 30.80 -1.75 0.61
C ASN A 1020 30.80 -3.26 0.85
N HIS A 1021 31.26 -3.67 2.04
CA HIS A 1021 31.42 -5.10 2.39
C HIS A 1021 32.27 -5.91 1.42
N ASP A 1022 33.28 -5.27 0.83
CA ASP A 1022 34.12 -5.86 -0.22
C ASP A 1022 33.38 -6.13 -1.54
N SER A 1023 32.25 -5.47 -1.78
CA SER A 1023 31.55 -5.45 -3.08
C SER A 1023 32.15 -4.42 -4.05
N GLY A 1024 32.99 -3.51 -3.56
CA GLY A 1024 33.57 -2.43 -4.36
C GLY A 1024 32.62 -1.27 -4.59
N GLN A 1025 33.06 -0.33 -5.41
CA GLN A 1025 32.24 0.82 -5.83
C GLN A 1025 31.48 0.46 -7.11
N SER A 1026 30.15 0.50 -7.07
CA SER A 1026 29.32 0.15 -8.23
C SER A 1026 29.17 1.31 -9.22
N TYR A 1027 28.95 2.53 -8.75
CA TYR A 1027 28.57 3.68 -9.57
C TYR A 1027 29.08 5.01 -9.00
N GLY A 1028 28.79 6.10 -9.71
CA GLY A 1028 29.24 7.44 -9.38
C GLY A 1028 30.62 7.75 -9.95
N TYR A 1029 31.44 8.42 -9.15
CA TYR A 1029 32.73 8.95 -9.57
C TYR A 1029 33.87 8.39 -8.72
N ILE A 1030 35.08 8.37 -9.26
CA ILE A 1030 36.30 7.95 -8.55
C ILE A 1030 37.42 8.96 -8.79
N VAL A 1031 38.09 9.37 -7.71
CA VAL A 1031 39.18 10.35 -7.76
C VAL A 1031 40.50 9.68 -7.45
N TYR A 1032 41.50 9.85 -8.30
CA TYR A 1032 42.88 9.44 -8.07
C TYR A 1032 43.75 10.66 -7.81
N ARG A 1033 44.26 10.78 -6.58
CA ARG A 1033 45.05 11.93 -6.11
C ARG A 1033 46.53 11.60 -5.96
N GLN A 1034 47.36 12.54 -6.40
CA GLN A 1034 48.80 12.62 -6.14
C GLN A 1034 49.13 13.97 -5.50
N GLU A 1035 49.98 13.97 -4.48
CA GLU A 1035 50.35 15.17 -3.73
C GLU A 1035 51.87 15.34 -3.71
N GLY A 1036 52.34 16.57 -3.47
CA GLY A 1036 53.77 16.87 -3.35
C GLY A 1036 54.54 16.81 -4.67
N LEU A 1037 53.84 17.00 -5.80
CA LEU A 1037 54.46 16.98 -7.12
C LEU A 1037 55.19 18.29 -7.42
N ASN A 1038 56.31 18.21 -8.13
CA ASN A 1038 56.93 19.37 -8.77
C ASN A 1038 56.63 19.31 -10.26
N ILE A 1039 55.81 20.24 -10.75
CA ILE A 1039 55.30 20.28 -12.11
C ILE A 1039 55.94 21.49 -12.80
N ALA A 1040 56.82 21.25 -13.77
CA ALA A 1040 57.40 22.35 -14.55
C ALA A 1040 56.37 22.90 -15.56
N ALA A 1041 56.57 24.14 -16.00
CA ALA A 1041 55.81 24.71 -17.10
C ALA A 1041 55.81 23.79 -18.32
N ASP A 1042 54.65 23.69 -18.99
CA ASP A 1042 54.38 22.85 -20.15
C ASP A 1042 54.51 21.33 -19.91
N SER A 1043 54.51 20.88 -18.65
CA SER A 1043 54.50 19.44 -18.34
C SER A 1043 53.26 18.75 -18.90
N ILE A 1044 53.46 17.54 -19.42
CA ILE A 1044 52.42 16.72 -20.03
C ILE A 1044 52.02 15.60 -19.06
N LEU A 1045 50.73 15.45 -18.81
CA LEU A 1045 50.16 14.25 -18.18
C LEU A 1045 49.76 13.27 -19.28
N THR A 1046 50.25 12.04 -19.18
CA THR A 1046 49.89 10.94 -20.08
C THR A 1046 49.22 9.83 -19.28
N ILE A 1047 48.02 9.42 -19.71
CA ILE A 1047 47.35 8.21 -19.21
C ILE A 1047 47.35 7.20 -20.36
N THR A 1048 48.04 6.07 -20.18
CA THR A 1048 48.10 5.03 -21.22
C THR A 1048 46.80 4.23 -21.28
N GLY A 1049 46.54 3.59 -22.42
CA GLY A 1049 45.35 2.78 -22.64
C GLY A 1049 44.08 3.62 -22.68
N HIS A 1050 42.93 2.97 -22.48
CA HIS A 1050 41.62 3.61 -22.48
C HIS A 1050 41.17 3.97 -21.06
N VAL A 1051 40.66 5.18 -20.86
CA VAL A 1051 40.08 5.59 -19.57
C VAL A 1051 38.58 5.35 -19.56
N ARG A 1052 38.02 4.93 -18.43
CA ARG A 1052 36.63 4.46 -18.32
C ARG A 1052 35.84 5.31 -17.30
N ASP A 1053 35.05 6.31 -17.69
CA ASP A 1053 34.68 6.65 -19.08
C ASP A 1053 34.94 8.10 -19.47
N THR A 1054 34.80 9.04 -18.54
CA THR A 1054 35.09 10.47 -18.77
C THR A 1054 36.00 11.02 -17.67
N VAL A 1055 36.96 11.88 -18.04
CA VAL A 1055 38.01 12.36 -17.12
C VAL A 1055 38.03 13.88 -16.99
N VAL A 1056 38.04 14.34 -15.75
CA VAL A 1056 38.33 15.73 -15.37
C VAL A 1056 39.66 15.79 -14.61
N ILE A 1057 40.56 16.66 -15.07
CA ILE A 1057 41.87 16.89 -14.44
C ILE A 1057 41.86 18.21 -13.66
N LEU A 1058 42.28 18.15 -12.40
CA LEU A 1058 42.50 19.32 -11.55
C LEU A 1058 43.96 19.40 -11.09
N ILE A 1059 44.52 20.61 -11.10
CA ILE A 1059 45.81 20.92 -10.48
C ILE A 1059 45.60 21.95 -9.38
N ASN A 1060 45.94 21.61 -8.14
CA ASN A 1060 45.67 22.44 -6.95
C ASN A 1060 44.21 22.90 -6.86
N GLY A 1061 43.26 22.03 -7.25
CA GLY A 1061 41.83 22.33 -7.30
C GLY A 1061 41.39 23.22 -8.48
N VAL A 1062 42.28 23.58 -9.39
CA VAL A 1062 41.98 24.35 -10.61
C VAL A 1062 41.73 23.41 -11.78
N LEU A 1063 40.61 23.62 -12.48
CA LEU A 1063 40.18 22.83 -13.64
C LEU A 1063 41.09 23.03 -14.86
N ILE A 1064 41.57 21.92 -15.43
CA ILE A 1064 42.41 21.89 -16.64
C ILE A 1064 41.65 21.32 -17.84
N SER A 1065 40.80 20.31 -17.62
CA SER A 1065 39.98 19.70 -18.68
C SER A 1065 39.01 20.72 -19.30
N LYS A 1066 38.71 20.55 -20.58
CA LYS A 1066 37.68 21.32 -21.29
C LYS A 1066 36.31 20.67 -21.11
N PRO A 1067 35.21 21.45 -21.10
CA PRO A 1067 33.87 20.91 -21.06
C PRO A 1067 33.55 20.11 -22.31
N LEU A 1068 32.65 19.13 -22.15
CA LEU A 1068 32.07 18.35 -23.23
C LEU A 1068 30.92 19.16 -23.85
N SER A 1069 31.15 19.76 -25.02
CA SER A 1069 30.22 20.71 -25.65
C SER A 1069 29.82 20.35 -27.08
N SER A 1070 30.45 19.32 -27.65
CA SER A 1070 30.09 18.76 -28.94
C SER A 1070 30.42 17.27 -29.00
N SER A 1071 29.80 16.54 -29.93
CA SER A 1071 30.10 15.12 -30.15
C SER A 1071 31.57 14.84 -30.51
N ASP A 1072 32.26 15.79 -31.16
CA ASP A 1072 33.70 15.69 -31.51
C ASP A 1072 34.59 15.62 -30.25
N ASP A 1073 34.14 16.18 -29.12
CA ASP A 1073 34.91 16.17 -27.87
C ASP A 1073 35.08 14.75 -27.31
N LEU A 1074 34.19 13.80 -27.66
CA LEU A 1074 34.27 12.39 -27.25
C LEU A 1074 35.48 11.65 -27.83
N ASP A 1075 36.08 12.17 -28.90
CA ASP A 1075 37.32 11.66 -29.48
C ASP A 1075 38.56 12.39 -28.92
N GLY A 1076 38.36 13.23 -27.90
CA GLY A 1076 39.38 14.04 -27.24
C GLY A 1076 40.07 13.37 -26.05
N PHE A 1077 40.79 14.19 -25.28
CA PHE A 1077 41.49 13.74 -24.08
C PHE A 1077 40.50 13.20 -23.03
N GLY A 1078 40.80 12.03 -22.46
CA GLY A 1078 40.13 11.57 -21.26
C GLY A 1078 38.77 10.93 -21.48
N TYR A 1079 38.45 10.53 -22.72
CA TYR A 1079 37.24 9.78 -23.06
C TYR A 1079 37.59 8.37 -23.50
N TRP A 1080 36.70 7.40 -23.21
CA TRP A 1080 36.95 5.99 -23.53
C TRP A 1080 37.31 5.76 -25.01
N ARG A 1081 36.71 6.49 -25.96
CA ARG A 1081 37.00 6.31 -27.40
C ARG A 1081 38.47 6.52 -27.77
N GLN A 1082 39.20 7.34 -27.01
CA GLN A 1082 40.60 7.65 -27.27
C GLN A 1082 41.55 6.73 -26.50
N GLU A 1083 42.39 5.98 -27.23
CA GLU A 1083 43.50 5.24 -26.66
C GLU A 1083 44.68 6.18 -26.40
N ASN A 1084 45.23 6.16 -25.18
CA ASN A 1084 46.31 7.03 -24.70
C ASN A 1084 45.95 8.52 -24.71
N SER A 1085 45.65 9.06 -23.54
CA SER A 1085 45.24 10.45 -23.35
C SER A 1085 46.41 11.32 -22.89
N ASN A 1086 46.67 12.43 -23.58
CA ASN A 1086 47.71 13.41 -23.22
C ASN A 1086 47.15 14.83 -23.04
N ILE A 1087 47.52 15.52 -21.97
CA ILE A 1087 47.15 16.92 -21.73
C ILE A 1087 48.30 17.73 -21.12
N THR A 1088 48.46 18.99 -21.53
CA THR A 1088 49.39 19.93 -20.89
C THR A 1088 48.77 20.48 -19.61
N LEU A 1089 49.47 20.37 -18.48
CA LEU A 1089 48.90 20.67 -17.15
C LEU A 1089 48.89 22.16 -16.78
N THR A 1090 49.96 22.89 -17.09
CA THR A 1090 50.14 24.29 -16.65
C THR A 1090 51.19 24.99 -17.50
N SER A 1091 51.10 26.32 -17.64
CA SER A 1091 52.14 27.16 -18.27
C SER A 1091 53.15 27.73 -17.26
N GLU A 1092 53.03 27.40 -15.97
CA GLU A 1092 53.88 27.89 -14.88
C GLU A 1092 54.53 26.74 -14.10
N ASP A 1093 55.68 27.00 -13.48
CA ASP A 1093 56.32 26.06 -12.56
C ASP A 1093 55.55 26.01 -11.23
N LEU A 1094 55.10 24.83 -10.83
CA LEU A 1094 54.39 24.57 -9.58
C LEU A 1094 55.21 23.62 -8.69
N SER A 1095 55.36 23.97 -7.42
CA SER A 1095 56.00 23.13 -6.40
C SER A 1095 54.98 22.70 -5.36
N ASP A 1096 55.13 21.49 -4.84
CA ASP A 1096 54.22 20.90 -3.83
C ASP A 1096 52.76 20.84 -4.33
N ALA A 1097 52.60 20.55 -5.62
CA ALA A 1097 51.32 20.54 -6.30
C ALA A 1097 50.54 19.25 -6.05
N THR A 1098 49.21 19.38 -6.07
CA THR A 1098 48.25 18.27 -6.05
C THR A 1098 47.67 18.07 -7.44
N LEU A 1099 47.66 16.83 -7.91
CA LEU A 1099 46.99 16.38 -9.13
C LEU A 1099 45.80 15.50 -8.73
N ASP A 1100 44.61 15.85 -9.20
CA ASP A 1100 43.42 15.02 -9.13
C ASP A 1100 42.98 14.58 -10.53
N ILE A 1101 42.75 13.28 -10.66
CA ILE A 1101 42.13 12.65 -11.83
C ILE A 1101 40.74 12.19 -11.39
N VAL A 1102 39.71 12.93 -11.77
CA VAL A 1102 38.31 12.63 -11.45
C VAL A 1102 37.72 11.87 -12.64
N ILE A 1103 37.18 10.68 -12.38
CA ILE A 1103 36.62 9.82 -13.43
C ILE A 1103 35.17 9.49 -13.12
N GLU A 1104 34.28 9.71 -14.09
CA GLU A 1104 32.88 9.28 -14.00
C GLU A 1104 32.72 7.87 -14.62
N ASN A 1105 31.96 7.01 -13.95
CA ASN A 1105 31.29 5.88 -14.61
C ASN A 1105 30.05 6.40 -15.36
N TRP A 1106 30.16 6.50 -16.68
CA TRP A 1106 29.10 7.04 -17.53
C TRP A 1106 28.08 5.99 -17.98
N GLY A 1107 28.23 4.74 -17.52
CA GLY A 1107 27.34 3.60 -17.77
C GLY A 1107 28.13 2.39 -18.29
N ARG A 1108 27.96 1.22 -17.68
CA ARG A 1108 28.53 -0.05 -18.21
C ARG A 1108 27.74 -0.50 -19.41
N ALA A 1109 28.46 -0.99 -20.42
CA ALA A 1109 27.84 -1.43 -21.65
C ALA A 1109 26.88 -2.60 -21.41
N ASN A 1110 25.71 -2.55 -22.05
CA ASN A 1110 24.64 -3.54 -21.93
C ASN A 1110 24.41 -4.30 -23.23
N GLY A 1111 25.36 -4.26 -24.17
CA GLY A 1111 25.31 -4.94 -25.46
C GLY A 1111 26.69 -4.94 -26.14
N GLY A 1112 26.92 -5.85 -27.08
CA GLY A 1112 28.20 -5.96 -27.81
C GLY A 1112 29.33 -6.67 -27.04
N HIS A 1113 30.54 -6.10 -27.03
CA HIS A 1113 31.71 -6.65 -26.32
C HIS A 1113 31.73 -6.24 -24.82
N PHE A 1114 30.69 -6.61 -24.06
CA PHE A 1114 30.41 -6.09 -22.71
C PHE A 1114 30.94 -6.93 -21.52
N TYR A 1115 31.81 -7.93 -21.72
CA TYR A 1115 32.16 -8.88 -20.66
C TYR A 1115 33.13 -8.33 -19.59
N ALA A 1116 33.98 -7.37 -19.92
CA ALA A 1116 34.97 -6.79 -19.00
C ALA A 1116 34.75 -5.28 -18.82
N GLN A 1117 33.80 -4.91 -17.98
CA GLN A 1117 33.27 -3.54 -17.83
C GLN A 1117 33.73 -2.86 -16.54
N TYR A 1118 34.98 -3.07 -16.13
CA TYR A 1118 35.61 -2.29 -15.04
C TYR A 1118 35.55 -0.79 -15.34
N LYS A 1119 35.42 0.05 -14.31
CA LYS A 1119 35.34 1.51 -14.42
C LYS A 1119 36.45 2.20 -13.62
N GLY A 1120 36.84 3.40 -14.03
CA GLY A 1120 38.02 4.11 -13.53
C GLY A 1120 39.30 3.77 -14.29
N LEU A 1121 40.43 3.76 -13.57
CA LEU A 1121 41.73 3.32 -14.10
C LEU A 1121 41.93 1.82 -13.80
N THR A 1122 42.14 1.05 -14.85
CA THR A 1122 42.39 -0.39 -14.81
C THR A 1122 43.89 -0.70 -14.80
N GLU A 1123 44.25 -1.98 -14.75
CA GLU A 1123 45.65 -2.42 -14.78
C GLU A 1123 46.40 -2.07 -16.09
N ASP A 1124 45.66 -1.81 -17.17
CA ASP A 1124 46.22 -1.38 -18.46
C ASP A 1124 46.57 0.12 -18.48
N ASN A 1125 46.15 0.88 -17.46
CA ASN A 1125 46.41 2.30 -17.35
C ASN A 1125 47.64 2.59 -16.48
N GLU A 1126 48.66 3.17 -17.10
CA GLU A 1126 49.80 3.78 -16.43
C GLU A 1126 49.72 5.29 -16.59
N VAL A 1127 49.99 6.02 -15.51
CA VAL A 1127 49.96 7.50 -15.53
C VAL A 1127 51.38 8.03 -15.44
N TYR A 1128 51.75 8.91 -16.37
CA TYR A 1128 53.05 9.54 -16.45
C TYR A 1128 52.92 11.06 -16.35
N LEU A 1129 53.84 11.68 -15.60
CA LEU A 1129 54.12 13.10 -15.68
C LEU A 1129 55.41 13.27 -16.48
N ASN A 1130 55.28 13.78 -17.71
CA ASN A 1130 56.30 13.72 -18.76
C ASN A 1130 56.74 12.26 -18.98
N ASP A 1131 58.00 11.92 -18.70
CA ASP A 1131 58.51 10.55 -18.82
C ASP A 1131 58.53 9.78 -17.47
N GLN A 1132 58.03 10.39 -16.38
CA GLN A 1132 58.06 9.79 -15.04
C GLN A 1132 56.71 9.12 -14.70
N LYS A 1133 56.73 7.80 -14.53
CA LYS A 1133 55.57 7.05 -14.03
C LYS A 1133 55.21 7.46 -12.60
N LEU A 1134 53.94 7.78 -12.37
CA LEU A 1134 53.36 8.06 -11.07
C LEU A 1134 52.93 6.76 -10.36
N SER A 1135 53.04 6.74 -9.03
CA SER A 1135 52.69 5.60 -8.18
C SER A 1135 52.32 6.09 -6.78
N SER A 1136 51.79 5.22 -5.91
CA SER A 1136 51.32 5.59 -4.55
C SER A 1136 50.14 6.56 -4.57
N TRP A 1137 49.00 6.08 -5.04
CA TRP A 1137 47.75 6.81 -5.18
C TRP A 1137 46.94 6.85 -3.89
N THR A 1138 46.30 7.99 -3.65
CA THR A 1138 45.15 8.10 -2.73
C THR A 1138 43.89 8.16 -3.58
N ILE A 1139 42.92 7.29 -3.29
CA ILE A 1139 41.73 7.07 -4.09
C ILE A 1139 40.48 7.38 -3.25
N TYR A 1140 39.56 8.18 -3.81
CA TYR A 1140 38.31 8.59 -3.18
C TYR A 1140 37.10 8.14 -4.03
N PRO A 1141 36.26 7.20 -3.54
CA PRO A 1141 35.01 6.83 -4.19
C PRO A 1141 33.89 7.84 -3.84
N LEU A 1142 33.24 8.41 -4.84
CA LEU A 1142 32.12 9.34 -4.68
C LEU A 1142 30.84 8.66 -5.19
N GLU A 1143 30.16 7.95 -4.30
CA GLU A 1143 28.99 7.11 -4.64
C GLU A 1143 27.67 7.87 -4.67
N PHE A 1144 27.63 9.05 -4.04
CA PHE A 1144 26.44 9.88 -3.92
C PHE A 1144 25.21 9.15 -3.36
N LYS A 1145 25.43 8.18 -2.45
CA LYS A 1145 24.35 7.54 -1.69
C LYS A 1145 23.54 8.59 -0.95
N LYS A 1146 22.22 8.41 -0.85
CA LYS A 1146 21.30 9.36 -0.20
C LYS A 1146 21.78 9.78 1.20
N SER A 1147 22.23 8.81 1.99
CA SER A 1147 22.75 9.03 3.34
C SER A 1147 24.06 9.83 3.37
N TRP A 1148 24.91 9.71 2.35
CA TRP A 1148 26.16 10.47 2.27
C TRP A 1148 25.87 11.93 1.91
N ILE A 1149 24.98 12.19 0.94
CA ILE A 1149 24.57 13.55 0.55
C ILE A 1149 23.99 14.30 1.76
N ALA A 1150 23.07 13.66 2.49
CA ALA A 1150 22.46 14.23 3.69
C ALA A 1150 23.49 14.54 4.81
N ALA A 1151 24.64 13.87 4.81
CA ALA A 1151 25.70 14.06 5.79
C ALA A 1151 26.77 15.10 5.39
N LEU A 1152 26.69 15.68 4.18
CA LEU A 1152 27.66 16.65 3.70
C LEU A 1152 27.60 17.97 4.51
N THR A 1153 28.78 18.46 4.89
CA THR A 1153 28.94 19.71 5.67
C THR A 1153 30.01 20.59 5.04
N GLY A 1154 30.09 21.85 5.46
CA GLY A 1154 31.10 22.80 4.95
C GLY A 1154 30.63 23.64 3.75
N TRP A 1155 29.32 23.69 3.50
CA TRP A 1155 28.69 24.56 2.52
C TRP A 1155 29.06 26.03 2.73
N LYS A 1156 29.31 26.74 1.63
CA LYS A 1156 29.70 28.15 1.60
C LYS A 1156 28.70 28.91 0.73
N SER A 1157 28.54 30.20 0.98
CA SER A 1157 27.71 31.05 0.09
C SER A 1157 28.19 30.96 -1.35
N PHE A 1158 27.25 30.88 -2.28
CA PHE A 1158 27.53 30.80 -3.71
C PHE A 1158 28.26 32.06 -4.21
N ASP A 1159 29.20 31.85 -5.14
CA ASP A 1159 29.96 32.86 -5.87
C ASP A 1159 30.22 32.36 -7.29
N ASP A 1160 29.98 33.21 -8.28
CA ASP A 1160 30.01 32.90 -9.72
C ASP A 1160 31.44 32.82 -10.30
N SER A 1161 32.46 33.06 -9.47
CA SER A 1161 33.85 33.22 -9.91
C SER A 1161 34.62 31.92 -10.15
N GLN A 1162 34.09 30.74 -9.78
CA GLN A 1162 34.85 29.48 -9.79
C GLN A 1162 34.30 28.44 -10.79
N THR A 1163 35.19 27.96 -11.66
CA THR A 1163 34.94 26.92 -12.68
C THR A 1163 35.72 25.64 -12.32
N ALA A 1164 35.18 24.84 -11.41
CA ALA A 1164 35.73 23.54 -11.01
C ALA A 1164 34.60 22.65 -10.48
N PRO A 1165 34.80 21.31 -10.42
CA PRO A 1165 33.80 20.40 -9.87
C PRO A 1165 33.31 20.84 -8.49
N ALA A 1166 31.99 20.91 -8.30
CA ALA A 1166 31.40 21.33 -7.03
C ALA A 1166 29.97 20.82 -6.89
N LEU A 1167 29.47 20.81 -5.65
CA LEU A 1167 28.04 20.67 -5.41
C LEU A 1167 27.43 22.06 -5.22
N TYR A 1168 26.30 22.29 -5.88
CA TYR A 1168 25.51 23.50 -5.80
C TYR A 1168 24.18 23.16 -5.14
N ARG A 1169 23.70 24.01 -4.22
CA ARG A 1169 22.46 23.80 -3.49
C ARG A 1169 21.51 24.98 -3.66
N GLY A 1170 20.25 24.64 -3.93
CA GLY A 1170 19.12 25.55 -3.90
C GLY A 1170 17.91 24.90 -3.22
N THR A 1171 16.94 25.72 -2.83
CA THR A 1171 15.71 25.26 -2.18
C THR A 1171 14.51 25.67 -3.03
N LEU A 1172 13.74 24.69 -3.49
CA LEU A 1172 12.44 24.89 -4.12
C LEU A 1172 11.37 24.89 -3.05
N THR A 1173 10.53 25.93 -2.98
CA THR A 1173 9.34 25.94 -2.13
C THR A 1173 8.11 25.61 -2.98
N VAL A 1174 7.39 24.55 -2.61
CA VAL A 1174 6.17 24.10 -3.28
C VAL A 1174 4.96 24.50 -2.43
N GLU A 1175 4.02 25.23 -3.03
CA GLU A 1175 2.75 25.59 -2.40
C GLU A 1175 1.65 24.60 -2.80
N GLY A 1176 1.04 23.91 -1.82
CA GLY A 1176 0.00 22.90 -2.05
C GLY A 1176 0.52 21.55 -2.55
N ASP A 1177 -0.35 20.79 -3.21
CA ASP A 1177 -0.02 19.44 -3.71
C ASP A 1177 1.10 19.48 -4.76
N PRO A 1178 2.21 18.73 -4.58
CA PRO A 1178 3.29 18.71 -5.54
C PRO A 1178 2.87 18.15 -6.91
N LYS A 1179 3.33 18.79 -7.97
CA LYS A 1179 3.03 18.45 -9.37
C LYS A 1179 4.30 18.03 -10.09
N ASP A 1180 4.13 17.21 -11.11
CA ASP A 1180 5.20 16.83 -12.03
C ASP A 1180 5.80 18.06 -12.71
N THR A 1181 7.12 18.06 -12.88
CA THR A 1181 7.87 19.13 -13.56
C THR A 1181 9.10 18.57 -14.27
N PHE A 1182 9.84 19.42 -14.97
CA PHE A 1182 11.13 19.11 -15.56
C PHE A 1182 12.16 20.15 -15.11
N ILE A 1183 13.34 19.71 -14.68
CA ILE A 1183 14.46 20.61 -14.41
C ILE A 1183 15.19 20.90 -15.73
N ASP A 1184 15.31 22.17 -16.09
CA ASP A 1184 16.00 22.64 -17.29
C ASP A 1184 17.51 22.77 -17.05
N MET A 1185 18.28 22.01 -17.82
CA MET A 1185 19.73 21.87 -17.69
C MET A 1185 20.50 22.63 -18.78
N GLN A 1186 19.85 23.42 -19.64
CA GLN A 1186 20.52 24.11 -20.77
C GLN A 1186 21.55 25.17 -20.35
N GLU A 1187 21.55 25.61 -19.09
CA GLU A 1187 22.56 26.53 -18.54
C GLU A 1187 23.68 25.80 -17.76
N TRP A 1188 23.64 24.47 -17.70
CA TRP A 1188 24.59 23.61 -17.01
C TRP A 1188 25.40 22.78 -18.03
N MET A 1189 26.58 22.29 -17.65
CA MET A 1189 27.48 21.64 -18.59
C MET A 1189 27.43 20.12 -18.52
N LYS A 1190 27.73 19.53 -17.36
CA LYS A 1190 27.69 18.07 -17.19
C LYS A 1190 27.71 17.69 -15.71
N GLY A 1191 26.86 16.75 -15.32
CA GLY A 1191 26.76 16.36 -13.93
C GLY A 1191 25.57 15.46 -13.59
N VAL A 1192 25.17 15.51 -12.31
CA VAL A 1192 24.04 14.75 -11.76
C VAL A 1192 23.24 15.61 -10.78
N VAL A 1193 21.92 15.46 -10.81
CA VAL A 1193 20.98 16.18 -9.94
C VAL A 1193 20.41 15.27 -8.86
N PHE A 1194 20.26 15.82 -7.66
CA PHE A 1194 19.64 15.18 -6.51
C PHE A 1194 18.50 16.05 -5.98
N VAL A 1195 17.36 15.42 -5.66
CA VAL A 1195 16.19 16.09 -5.07
C VAL A 1195 15.83 15.37 -3.78
N ASN A 1196 15.80 16.09 -2.66
CA ASN A 1196 15.55 15.52 -1.33
C ASN A 1196 16.44 14.28 -1.03
N GLY A 1197 17.69 14.35 -1.50
CA GLY A 1197 18.69 13.30 -1.41
C GLY A 1197 18.55 12.13 -2.39
N PHE A 1198 17.47 12.06 -3.18
CA PHE A 1198 17.33 11.04 -4.24
C PHE A 1198 18.06 11.45 -5.51
N ALA A 1199 18.83 10.54 -6.12
CA ALA A 1199 19.55 10.81 -7.36
C ALA A 1199 18.61 10.78 -8.57
N LEU A 1200 18.25 11.96 -9.08
CA LEU A 1200 17.28 12.11 -10.15
C LEU A 1200 17.84 11.59 -11.48
N GLY A 1201 19.03 12.03 -11.87
CA GLY A 1201 19.65 11.59 -13.12
C GLY A 1201 20.81 12.46 -13.56
N LYS A 1202 21.51 12.00 -14.59
CA LYS A 1202 22.64 12.68 -15.23
C LYS A 1202 22.18 13.66 -16.30
N TYR A 1203 22.95 14.72 -16.53
CA TYR A 1203 22.76 15.66 -17.64
C TYR A 1203 24.09 15.96 -18.33
N ALA A 1204 24.05 16.32 -19.61
CA ALA A 1204 25.19 16.81 -20.37
C ALA A 1204 24.73 17.75 -21.49
N ASP A 1205 25.44 18.89 -21.63
CA ASP A 1205 25.15 19.96 -22.61
C ASP A 1205 25.10 19.45 -24.05
N ILE A 1206 25.88 18.43 -24.39
CA ILE A 1206 25.88 17.81 -25.73
C ILE A 1206 24.51 17.27 -26.19
N GLY A 1207 23.57 17.04 -25.27
CA GLY A 1207 22.20 16.62 -25.59
C GLY A 1207 22.07 15.11 -25.82
N PRO A 1208 21.04 14.61 -26.53
CA PRO A 1208 19.86 15.37 -26.93
C PRO A 1208 19.01 15.78 -25.73
N GLN A 1209 19.05 15.06 -24.61
CA GLN A 1209 18.26 15.40 -23.43
C GLN A 1209 18.76 16.69 -22.77
N GLN A 1210 17.90 17.69 -22.59
CA GLN A 1210 18.22 18.97 -21.94
C GLN A 1210 17.41 19.24 -20.67
N THR A 1211 16.49 18.34 -20.33
CA THR A 1211 15.67 18.42 -19.12
C THR A 1211 15.66 17.09 -18.37
N LEU A 1212 15.57 17.13 -17.05
CA LEU A 1212 15.36 15.95 -16.20
C LEU A 1212 13.93 15.93 -15.69
N TYR A 1213 13.20 14.83 -15.90
CA TYR A 1213 11.87 14.63 -15.32
C TYR A 1213 11.95 14.59 -13.80
N LEU A 1214 11.16 15.43 -13.13
CA LEU A 1214 10.99 15.48 -11.69
C LEU A 1214 9.53 15.17 -11.33
N PRO A 1215 9.24 13.94 -10.91
CA PRO A 1215 7.91 13.54 -10.47
C PRO A 1215 7.47 14.28 -9.21
N GLY A 1216 6.19 14.63 -9.12
CA GLY A 1216 5.55 15.16 -7.91
C GLY A 1216 5.81 14.31 -6.66
N PRO A 1217 5.79 12.95 -6.72
CA PRO A 1217 6.11 12.10 -5.58
C PRO A 1217 7.52 12.23 -4.99
N PHE A 1218 8.46 12.87 -5.69
CA PHE A 1218 9.80 13.16 -5.13
C PHE A 1218 9.87 14.53 -4.45
N LEU A 1219 8.79 15.31 -4.57
CA LEU A 1219 8.59 16.58 -3.93
C LEU A 1219 7.65 16.42 -2.71
N GLN A 1220 7.71 17.40 -1.82
CA GLN A 1220 6.82 17.58 -0.68
C GLN A 1220 6.28 19.01 -0.68
N GLU A 1221 5.15 19.25 -0.03
CA GLU A 1221 4.71 20.63 0.27
C GLU A 1221 5.77 21.33 1.14
N GLY A 1222 6.01 22.63 0.91
CA GLY A 1222 7.05 23.39 1.59
C GLY A 1222 8.42 23.26 0.93
N GLU A 1223 9.49 23.25 1.73
CA GLU A 1223 10.87 23.26 1.24
C GLU A 1223 11.33 21.90 0.67
N ASN A 1224 11.95 21.94 -0.51
CA ASN A 1224 12.56 20.82 -1.20
C ASN A 1224 14.02 21.17 -1.55
N GLU A 1225 14.96 20.34 -1.11
CA GLU A 1225 16.38 20.56 -1.39
C GLU A 1225 16.72 20.02 -2.78
N ILE A 1226 17.35 20.87 -3.61
CA ILE A 1226 17.92 20.46 -4.90
C ILE A 1226 19.43 20.67 -4.84
N VAL A 1227 20.16 19.57 -5.03
CA VAL A 1227 21.62 19.55 -5.06
C VAL A 1227 22.09 19.11 -6.44
N ILE A 1228 23.06 19.81 -7.01
CA ILE A 1228 23.61 19.52 -8.34
C ILE A 1228 25.11 19.35 -8.22
N PHE A 1229 25.64 18.17 -8.58
CA PHE A 1229 27.07 17.99 -8.80
C PHE A 1229 27.39 18.36 -10.24
N GLU A 1230 28.12 19.44 -10.44
CA GLU A 1230 28.52 19.96 -11.75
C GLU A 1230 30.03 19.89 -11.90
N GLU A 1231 30.50 19.40 -13.05
CA GLU A 1231 31.91 19.04 -13.29
C GLU A 1231 32.78 20.21 -13.79
N PHE A 1232 32.20 21.22 -14.43
CA PHE A 1232 32.94 22.31 -15.06
C PHE A 1232 32.63 23.69 -14.47
N GLY A 1233 31.35 24.07 -14.43
CA GLY A 1233 30.92 25.35 -13.86
C GLY A 1233 29.40 25.48 -13.83
N GLY A 1234 28.87 25.87 -12.67
CA GLY A 1234 27.41 25.91 -12.42
C GLY A 1234 26.73 27.20 -12.87
N ALA A 1235 25.42 27.10 -13.11
CA ALA A 1235 24.54 28.24 -13.31
C ALA A 1235 24.19 28.91 -11.98
N ALA A 1236 23.72 30.16 -12.04
CA ALA A 1236 23.26 30.89 -10.85
C ALA A 1236 21.85 30.46 -10.39
N GLN A 1237 21.08 29.82 -11.28
CA GLN A 1237 19.69 29.44 -11.03
C GLN A 1237 19.38 28.04 -11.57
N ILE A 1238 18.45 27.36 -10.91
CA ILE A 1238 17.79 26.14 -11.36
C ILE A 1238 16.46 26.56 -11.96
N LYS A 1239 16.17 26.10 -13.18
CA LYS A 1239 14.94 26.46 -13.91
C LYS A 1239 14.06 25.24 -14.10
N PHE A 1240 12.77 25.48 -14.25
CA PHE A 1240 11.78 24.43 -14.43
C PHE A 1240 10.97 24.63 -15.71
N SER A 1241 10.52 23.53 -16.29
CA SER A 1241 9.70 23.46 -17.50
C SER A 1241 8.53 22.51 -17.29
N GLN A 1242 7.42 22.75 -18.00
CA GLN A 1242 6.31 21.79 -18.10
C GLN A 1242 6.56 20.71 -19.16
N ASP A 1243 7.47 20.98 -20.09
CA ASP A 1243 7.74 20.15 -21.25
C ASP A 1243 9.16 19.63 -21.22
N HIS A 1244 9.33 18.39 -21.69
CA HIS A 1244 10.64 17.83 -21.94
C HIS A 1244 11.29 18.53 -23.15
N ILE A 1245 12.57 18.88 -23.04
CA ILE A 1245 13.34 19.54 -24.09
C ILE A 1245 14.41 18.59 -24.63
N PHE A 1246 14.40 18.41 -25.95
CA PHE A 1246 15.44 17.68 -26.68
C PHE A 1246 16.19 18.61 -27.64
N THR A 1247 17.50 18.78 -27.48
CA THR A 1247 18.40 19.55 -28.35
C THR A 1247 19.81 18.97 -28.30
N THR A 1248 20.43 18.79 -29.46
CA THR A 1248 21.82 18.29 -29.62
C THR A 1248 22.73 19.42 -30.12
N HIS A 1249 23.99 19.44 -29.69
CA HIS A 1249 24.99 20.46 -30.04
C HIS A 1249 26.15 19.94 -30.91
#